data_AF-A0A263NVE1-F1
#
_entry.id   AF-A0A263NVE1-F1
#
_cell.length_a   1.000
_cell.length_b   1.000
_cell.length_c   1.000
_cell.angle_alpha   90.00
_cell.angle_beta   90.00
_cell.angle_gamma   90.00
#
_symmetry.space_group_name_H-M   'P 1'
#
loop_
_entity.id
_entity.type
_entity.pdbx_description
1 polymer ?
#
loop_
_entity_poly.entity_id
_entity_poly.type
_entity_poly.pdbx_seq_one_letter_code
_entity_poly.pdbx_strand_id
1 'polypeptide(L)'
;MTALLTDNFSVLASAPNGIKKLRELILELAVRGKLLPQDPREEPASELLKRIAEEKARLVAEGKIKKSKPTNENPAEIFYEIPSTWAVASLGQVVEIVRGITFPASEKSKEPEPGRVACLRTANVQDEIEWDDLLYIRESFVSRHDQYVEPHDIVMSMANSRELVGKVALIGAELKQKTTFGGFLGVLRPVLIEPRFVMALLRTPHARSALIESSSQTTNIANVSLGKLRPLPLAIPPLAEQRRIVVKVDELMALCDRVEARKADAKSAHAHLVQALLDSLIQARDASDFAANWQHLAEHFHTLLTTESSINALKQTLLRLAVMGKIAPQNPSDEPAIELLKRITQEKARLVSEGKIRKAKQFPELSDEEKLFFTPNGWEATRFGQVIELISGQHLGPDEYFDSTREGAIPYLTGPADFGETYPRATRFTNERRAISVKGDILLTVKGSGVGKTNFVNQEELAISRQLMAIRPIIVDVQFARNLLLSMSAHFQSKSIGIAIPGISREDVLDTLIGIPPLPEQHRIVAKVDQLMALCDQLKTRLTQARQLNEQLVKTLVERALEHDDKQTPIATDQKTARTLLAAEVTHRLHAQRTFGQRKLQKVVYLAEYAARLDAIQGSYLRNVAGPHDRHLMNQVEAELQTQQWYERIDRETVGHAYRPLSQAGQHRQAYNRTWSANEQAKIEQVIELMRDWDTDRCEMTVTLYAAWNDFIIEGRPVSDDAIVDEVMHRWNEAKLRFSKGKWLAALTEMKKHGLLTPTGFGKRTSGGTLTLPGFE
;
A
#
# COMPACT_ATOMS: atom_id res chain seq x y z
N MET A 1 13.26 12.41 14.84
CA MET A 1 12.59 11.44 13.95
C MET A 1 13.67 10.68 13.22
N THR A 2 13.70 9.36 13.33
CA THR A 2 14.68 8.54 12.62
C THR A 2 14.65 8.86 11.13
N ALA A 3 15.83 9.03 10.51
CA ALA A 3 15.97 9.27 9.06
C ALA A 3 15.20 8.23 8.24
N LEU A 4 15.05 7.02 8.80
CA LEU A 4 14.32 5.93 8.18
C LEU A 4 12.80 6.21 8.04
N LEU A 5 12.18 6.95 8.96
CA LEU A 5 10.78 7.38 8.86
C LEU A 5 10.61 8.51 7.84
N THR A 6 11.51 9.50 7.84
CA THR A 6 11.44 10.65 6.92
C THR A 6 11.78 10.28 5.50
N ASP A 7 12.81 9.46 5.29
CA ASP A 7 13.34 9.13 3.96
C ASP A 7 12.46 8.11 3.24
N ASN A 8 11.71 7.29 3.99
CA ASN A 8 10.83 6.26 3.44
C ASN A 8 9.34 6.57 3.59
N PHE A 9 8.98 7.76 4.11
CA PHE A 9 7.57 8.12 4.33
C PHE A 9 6.74 7.97 3.06
N SER A 10 7.23 8.43 1.91
CA SER A 10 6.52 8.34 0.63
C SER A 10 6.30 6.91 0.18
N VAL A 11 7.28 6.03 0.36
CA VAL A 11 7.20 4.60 0.02
C VAL A 11 6.19 3.89 0.94
N LEU A 12 6.33 4.08 2.26
CA LEU A 12 5.41 3.53 3.26
C LEU A 12 3.99 4.06 3.05
N ALA A 13 3.85 5.36 2.78
CA ALA A 13 2.55 5.98 2.58
C ALA A 13 1.90 5.53 1.27
N SER A 14 2.65 5.26 0.19
CA SER A 14 2.10 4.94 -1.14
C SER A 14 1.67 3.48 -1.31
N ALA A 15 2.28 2.54 -0.58
CA ALA A 15 2.00 1.12 -0.71
C ALA A 15 0.58 0.70 -0.24
N PRO A 16 0.06 -0.44 -0.74
CA PRO A 16 -1.12 -1.07 -0.16
C PRO A 16 -0.89 -1.40 1.32
N ASN A 17 -1.87 -1.12 2.17
CA ASN A 17 -1.76 -1.27 3.64
C ASN A 17 -0.59 -0.50 4.31
N GLY A 18 0.16 0.30 3.57
CA GLY A 18 1.39 0.92 4.06
C GLY A 18 1.14 2.00 5.11
N ILE A 19 0.00 2.69 5.03
CA ILE A 19 -0.46 3.66 6.03
C ILE A 19 -0.80 3.00 7.39
N LYS A 20 -1.33 1.78 7.37
CA LYS A 20 -1.51 0.97 8.59
C LYS A 20 -0.15 0.57 9.19
N LYS A 21 0.77 0.09 8.34
CA LYS A 21 2.13 -0.27 8.75
C LYS A 21 2.93 0.91 9.28
N LEU A 22 2.71 2.10 8.72
CA LEU A 22 3.31 3.33 9.21
C LEU A 22 2.85 3.68 10.62
N ARG A 23 1.54 3.54 10.94
CA ARG A 23 1.05 3.73 12.32
C ARG A 23 1.67 2.74 13.30
N GLU A 24 1.73 1.46 12.91
CA GLU A 24 2.40 0.42 13.70
C GLU A 24 3.87 0.80 13.98
N LEU A 25 4.61 1.24 12.96
CA LEU A 25 6.00 1.67 13.08
C LEU A 25 6.17 2.91 13.98
N ILE A 26 5.30 3.91 13.85
CA ILE A 26 5.33 5.12 14.69
C ILE A 26 5.20 4.74 16.17
N LEU A 27 4.27 3.85 16.49
CA LEU A 27 4.08 3.38 17.87
C LEU A 27 5.30 2.58 18.37
N GLU A 28 5.86 1.68 17.55
CA GLU A 28 7.06 0.93 17.91
C GLU A 28 8.26 1.85 18.16
N LEU A 29 8.49 2.86 17.30
CA LEU A 29 9.57 3.82 17.50
C LEU A 29 9.35 4.72 18.73
N ALA A 30 8.09 5.04 19.04
CA ALA A 30 7.71 5.81 20.21
C ALA A 30 8.09 5.09 21.52
N VAL A 31 7.84 3.78 21.61
CA VAL A 31 8.05 3.01 22.84
C VAL A 31 9.46 2.42 22.97
N ARG A 32 10.30 2.56 21.93
CA ARG A 32 11.71 2.15 21.95
C ARG A 32 12.67 3.32 22.12
N GLY A 33 12.16 4.55 22.32
CA GLY A 33 12.99 5.76 22.46
C GLY A 33 13.65 6.22 21.16
N LYS A 34 13.16 5.74 20.00
CA LYS A 34 13.72 6.04 18.67
C LYS A 34 12.96 7.15 17.93
N LEU A 35 11.81 7.60 18.45
CA LEU A 35 10.99 8.63 17.79
C LEU A 35 11.58 10.05 17.92
N LEU A 36 12.13 10.38 19.09
CA LEU A 36 12.61 11.70 19.46
C LEU A 36 14.06 11.65 19.97
N PRO A 37 14.85 12.72 19.80
CA PRO A 37 16.15 12.85 20.45
C PRO A 37 16.01 12.87 21.98
N GLN A 38 16.95 12.21 22.66
CA GLN A 38 17.06 12.17 24.12
C GLN A 38 17.62 13.51 24.65
N ASP A 39 17.13 13.98 25.80
CA ASP A 39 17.67 15.15 26.51
C ASP A 39 18.33 14.70 27.82
N PRO A 40 19.67 14.76 27.93
CA PRO A 40 20.39 14.28 29.12
C PRO A 40 20.15 15.13 30.38
N ARG A 41 19.47 16.28 30.25
CA ARG A 41 19.11 17.14 31.39
C ARG A 41 17.77 16.75 32.02
N GLU A 42 16.99 15.89 31.36
CA GLU A 42 15.74 15.41 31.92
C GLU A 42 15.98 14.43 33.07
N GLU A 43 15.08 14.44 34.04
CA GLU A 43 15.12 13.51 35.17
C GLU A 43 15.03 12.06 34.67
N PRO A 44 15.95 11.15 35.09
CA PRO A 44 15.89 9.76 34.70
C PRO A 44 14.58 9.08 35.11
N ALA A 45 14.11 8.14 34.30
CA ALA A 45 12.87 7.41 34.56
C ALA A 45 12.91 6.60 35.87
N SER A 46 14.09 6.25 36.38
CA SER A 46 14.27 5.61 37.69
C SER A 46 13.72 6.44 38.85
N GLU A 47 13.85 7.77 38.80
CA GLU A 47 13.28 8.67 39.83
C GLU A 47 11.75 8.75 39.71
N LEU A 48 11.22 8.76 38.48
CA LEU A 48 9.77 8.66 38.26
C LEU A 48 9.22 7.36 38.86
N LEU A 49 9.87 6.22 38.63
CA LEU A 49 9.45 4.93 39.17
C LEU A 49 9.46 4.89 40.70
N LYS A 50 10.41 5.56 41.37
CA LYS A 50 10.39 5.71 42.83
C LYS A 50 9.16 6.46 43.31
N ARG A 51 8.82 7.60 42.68
CA ARG A 51 7.61 8.37 43.02
C ARG A 51 6.33 7.57 42.80
N ILE A 52 6.28 6.79 41.71
CA ILE A 52 5.15 5.89 41.44
C ILE A 52 5.02 4.86 42.57
N ALA A 53 6.13 4.25 43.00
CA ALA A 53 6.11 3.27 44.10
C ALA A 53 5.65 3.90 45.43
N GLU A 54 6.14 5.10 45.76
CA GLU A 54 5.73 5.87 46.94
C GLU A 54 4.24 6.23 46.90
N GLU A 55 3.76 6.72 45.77
CA GLU A 55 2.34 7.07 45.57
C GLU A 55 1.44 5.85 45.70
N LYS A 56 1.82 4.72 45.08
CA LYS A 56 1.07 3.47 45.25
C LYS A 56 1.09 2.99 46.70
N ALA A 57 2.21 3.12 47.41
CA ALA A 57 2.29 2.77 48.84
C ALA A 57 1.34 3.66 49.68
N ARG A 58 1.28 4.96 49.40
CA ARG A 58 0.32 5.89 50.02
C ARG A 58 -1.13 5.48 49.76
N LEU A 59 -1.49 5.20 48.50
CA LEU A 59 -2.84 4.77 48.12
C LEU A 59 -3.25 3.44 48.76
N VAL A 60 -2.30 2.53 48.98
CA VAL A 60 -2.52 1.28 49.75
C VAL A 60 -2.78 1.59 51.22
N ALA A 61 -1.98 2.48 51.82
CA ALA A 61 -2.15 2.87 53.22
C ALA A 61 -3.49 3.57 53.48
N GLU A 62 -3.96 4.36 52.51
CA GLU A 62 -5.29 5.00 52.51
C GLU A 62 -6.45 4.04 52.18
N GLY A 63 -6.15 2.77 51.85
CA GLY A 63 -7.17 1.77 51.49
C GLY A 63 -7.85 2.01 50.14
N LYS A 64 -7.34 2.94 49.32
CA LYS A 64 -7.88 3.29 48.00
C LYS A 64 -7.57 2.22 46.93
N ILE A 65 -6.42 1.55 47.07
CA ILE A 65 -6.04 0.41 46.21
C ILE A 65 -5.64 -0.79 47.06
N LYS A 66 -5.76 -2.00 46.51
CA LYS A 66 -5.38 -3.23 47.23
C LYS A 66 -3.87 -3.43 47.17
N LYS A 67 -3.28 -3.91 48.28
CA LYS A 67 -1.88 -4.35 48.30
C LYS A 67 -1.67 -5.46 47.28
N SER A 68 -0.85 -5.21 46.26
CA SER A 68 -0.48 -6.21 45.27
C SER A 68 0.36 -7.31 45.92
N LYS A 69 0.18 -8.57 45.47
CA LYS A 69 1.13 -9.65 45.80
C LYS A 69 2.51 -9.24 45.26
N PRO A 70 3.62 -9.48 46.00
CA PRO A 70 4.96 -9.28 45.46
C PRO A 70 5.05 -10.13 44.19
N THR A 71 5.22 -9.46 43.06
CA THR A 71 5.45 -10.11 41.77
C THR A 71 6.94 -10.37 41.71
N ASN A 72 7.38 -11.54 41.23
CA ASN A 72 8.82 -11.84 41.07
C ASN A 72 9.53 -10.61 40.50
N GLU A 73 10.53 -10.12 41.23
CA GLU A 73 11.10 -8.77 41.10
C GLU A 73 11.84 -8.52 39.77
N ASN A 74 11.94 -9.52 38.89
CA ASN A 74 12.48 -9.33 37.55
C ASN A 74 11.34 -9.12 36.56
N PRO A 75 11.13 -7.89 36.03
CA PRO A 75 10.33 -7.72 34.82
C PRO A 75 10.91 -8.64 33.73
N ALA A 76 10.04 -9.21 32.89
CA ALA A 76 10.53 -9.94 31.72
C ALA A 76 11.51 -9.05 30.94
N GLU A 77 12.59 -9.62 30.44
CA GLU A 77 13.63 -8.84 29.77
C GLU A 77 13.08 -8.15 28.53
N ILE A 78 13.42 -6.87 28.38
CA ILE A 78 13.22 -6.16 27.13
C ILE A 78 14.38 -6.58 26.22
N PHE A 79 14.08 -7.26 25.12
CA PHE A 79 15.07 -7.79 24.18
C PHE A 79 15.55 -6.76 23.14
N TYR A 80 15.43 -5.47 23.44
CA TYR A 80 15.89 -4.38 22.59
C TYR A 80 16.57 -3.30 23.44
N GLU A 81 17.53 -2.58 22.86
CA GLU A 81 18.21 -1.48 23.55
C GLU A 81 17.23 -0.32 23.85
N ILE A 82 17.34 0.22 25.06
CA ILE A 82 16.58 1.40 25.50
C ILE A 82 17.57 2.53 25.86
N PRO A 83 17.18 3.81 25.73
CA PRO A 83 18.02 4.93 26.15
C PRO A 83 18.46 4.84 27.61
N SER A 84 19.66 5.34 27.93
CA SER A 84 20.21 5.32 29.30
C SER A 84 19.40 6.11 30.32
N THR A 85 18.58 7.07 29.86
CA THR A 85 17.63 7.86 30.67
C THR A 85 16.34 7.09 31.00
N TRP A 86 16.08 5.96 30.32
CA TRP A 86 14.89 5.15 30.49
C TRP A 86 15.11 4.04 31.52
N ALA A 87 14.01 3.49 32.03
CA ALA A 87 14.04 2.39 32.99
C ALA A 87 13.02 1.33 32.61
N VAL A 88 13.32 0.07 32.92
CA VAL A 88 12.39 -1.04 32.73
C VAL A 88 11.47 -1.16 33.93
N ALA A 89 10.17 -1.26 33.69
CA ALA A 89 9.17 -1.57 34.70
C ALA A 89 8.11 -2.51 34.14
N SER A 90 7.43 -3.26 35.00
CA SER A 90 6.23 -4.00 34.62
C SER A 90 5.00 -3.10 34.58
N LEU A 91 4.00 -3.43 33.75
CA LEU A 91 2.75 -2.68 33.66
C LEU A 91 2.08 -2.52 35.04
N GLY A 92 2.06 -3.58 35.85
CA GLY A 92 1.47 -3.54 37.19
C GLY A 92 2.19 -2.61 38.19
N GLN A 93 3.45 -2.21 37.94
CA GLN A 93 4.13 -1.21 38.75
C GLN A 93 3.62 0.20 38.48
N VAL A 94 3.22 0.51 37.23
CA VAL A 94 2.86 1.87 36.80
C VAL A 94 1.36 2.13 36.67
N VAL A 95 0.53 1.09 36.66
CA VAL A 95 -0.94 1.22 36.67
C VAL A 95 -1.58 0.42 37.81
N GLU A 96 -2.79 0.81 38.21
CA GLU A 96 -3.70 -0.05 38.96
C GLU A 96 -4.66 -0.74 38.00
N ILE A 97 -4.88 -2.05 38.17
CA ILE A 97 -5.73 -2.84 37.27
C ILE A 97 -7.03 -3.21 37.97
N VAL A 98 -8.13 -2.57 37.56
CA VAL A 98 -9.47 -2.79 38.11
C VAL A 98 -10.30 -3.68 37.20
N ARG A 99 -10.99 -4.66 37.78
CA ARG A 99 -11.93 -5.56 37.08
C ARG A 99 -13.34 -4.99 37.11
N GLY A 100 -14.05 -5.12 35.99
CA GLY A 100 -15.44 -4.70 35.87
C GLY A 100 -16.41 -5.55 36.68
N ILE A 101 -17.68 -5.14 36.66
CA ILE A 101 -18.77 -5.77 37.41
C ILE A 101 -19.46 -6.88 36.61
N THR A 102 -20.05 -7.85 37.31
CA THR A 102 -20.89 -8.90 36.69
C THR A 102 -22.34 -8.71 37.08
N PHE A 103 -23.25 -8.84 36.12
CA PHE A 103 -24.69 -8.68 36.32
C PHE A 103 -25.48 -9.58 35.34
N PRO A 104 -26.70 -10.01 35.69
CA PRO A 104 -27.53 -10.82 34.81
C PRO A 104 -28.10 -10.02 33.63
N ALA A 105 -28.42 -10.71 32.53
CA ALA A 105 -28.92 -10.06 31.31
C ALA A 105 -30.25 -9.30 31.52
N SER A 106 -31.08 -9.74 32.46
CA SER A 106 -32.34 -9.09 32.86
C SER A 106 -32.16 -7.67 33.42
N GLU A 107 -30.95 -7.30 33.82
CA GLU A 107 -30.66 -6.01 34.43
C GLU A 107 -30.31 -4.93 33.42
N LYS A 108 -30.16 -5.27 32.14
CA LYS A 108 -29.77 -4.33 31.10
C LYS A 108 -30.95 -3.44 30.73
N SER A 109 -30.84 -2.14 30.96
CA SER A 109 -31.73 -1.12 30.37
C SER A 109 -30.97 -0.34 29.29
N LYS A 110 -31.70 0.15 28.28
CA LYS A 110 -31.16 1.08 27.27
C LYS A 110 -31.35 2.54 27.67
N GLU A 111 -32.26 2.80 28.60
CA GLU A 111 -32.61 4.15 29.03
C GLU A 111 -32.00 4.45 30.41
N PRO A 112 -31.62 5.71 30.67
CA PRO A 112 -31.22 6.16 31.99
C PRO A 112 -32.46 6.20 32.91
N GLU A 113 -32.37 5.54 34.07
CA GLU A 113 -33.42 5.52 35.10
C GLU A 113 -32.81 5.83 36.48
N PRO A 114 -33.59 6.42 37.42
CA PRO A 114 -33.14 6.61 38.80
C PRO A 114 -32.66 5.29 39.44
N GLY A 115 -31.50 5.34 40.10
CA GLY A 115 -30.88 4.16 40.73
C GLY A 115 -30.12 3.23 39.76
N ARG A 116 -30.00 3.61 38.48
CA ARG A 116 -29.13 2.96 37.51
C ARG A 116 -27.92 3.82 37.14
N VAL A 117 -26.85 3.15 36.73
CA VAL A 117 -25.62 3.77 36.27
C VAL A 117 -25.26 3.28 34.87
N ALA A 118 -24.69 4.16 34.05
CA ALA A 118 -24.18 3.80 32.73
C ALA A 118 -23.08 2.75 32.85
N CYS A 119 -23.05 1.78 31.95
CA CYS A 119 -22.14 0.64 31.97
C CYS A 119 -21.52 0.42 30.59
N LEU A 120 -20.20 0.61 30.50
CA LEU A 120 -19.44 0.27 29.30
C LEU A 120 -19.38 -1.25 29.10
N ARG A 121 -19.43 -1.64 27.83
CA ARG A 121 -19.28 -3.03 27.36
C ARG A 121 -18.24 -3.08 26.25
N THR A 122 -17.86 -4.28 25.82
CA THR A 122 -16.83 -4.47 24.77
C THR A 122 -17.15 -3.73 23.47
N ALA A 123 -18.44 -3.55 23.15
CA ALA A 123 -18.88 -2.77 21.99
C ALA A 123 -18.50 -1.27 22.08
N ASN A 124 -18.35 -0.72 23.28
CA ASN A 124 -18.00 0.69 23.48
C ASN A 124 -16.49 0.96 23.38
N VAL A 125 -15.65 -0.08 23.38
CA VAL A 125 -14.19 0.08 23.33
C VAL A 125 -13.75 0.02 21.86
N GLN A 126 -13.71 1.18 21.21
CA GLN A 126 -13.20 1.33 19.85
C GLN A 126 -11.81 1.97 19.85
N ASP A 127 -11.46 2.74 18.83
CA ASP A 127 -10.23 3.54 18.86
C ASP A 127 -10.36 4.71 19.85
N GLU A 128 -11.60 5.10 20.12
CA GLU A 128 -12.03 5.94 21.25
C GLU A 128 -13.17 5.24 21.99
N ILE A 129 -13.59 5.80 23.13
CA ILE A 129 -14.76 5.29 23.85
C ILE A 129 -16.02 5.78 23.13
N GLU A 130 -16.87 4.84 22.72
CA GLU A 130 -18.18 5.12 22.13
C GLU A 130 -19.22 5.33 23.23
N TRP A 131 -19.81 6.52 23.28
CA TRP A 131 -20.72 6.95 24.33
C TRP A 131 -22.20 6.92 23.93
N ASP A 132 -22.51 6.72 22.64
CA ASP A 132 -23.89 6.84 22.15
C ASP A 132 -24.73 5.56 22.41
N ASP A 133 -24.10 4.39 22.51
CA ASP A 133 -24.76 3.09 22.71
C ASP A 133 -24.39 2.46 24.06
N LEU A 134 -24.83 3.11 25.14
CA LEU A 134 -24.62 2.66 26.52
C LEU A 134 -25.76 1.76 27.02
N LEU A 135 -25.43 0.92 28.01
CA LEU A 135 -26.42 0.24 28.83
C LEU A 135 -26.44 0.83 30.23
N TYR A 136 -27.59 0.72 30.90
CA TYR A 136 -27.78 1.14 32.28
C TYR A 136 -28.14 -0.06 33.15
N ILE A 137 -27.42 -0.20 34.27
CA ILE A 137 -27.59 -1.31 35.23
C ILE A 137 -27.81 -0.74 36.63
N ARG A 138 -28.48 -1.51 37.51
CA ARG A 138 -28.73 -1.05 38.89
C ARG A 138 -27.42 -0.78 39.62
N GLU A 139 -27.32 0.37 40.27
CA GLU A 139 -26.10 0.81 40.94
C GLU A 139 -25.66 -0.15 42.06
N SER A 140 -26.59 -0.92 42.63
CA SER A 140 -26.31 -1.96 43.63
C SER A 140 -25.33 -3.04 43.18
N PHE A 141 -25.12 -3.24 41.87
CA PHE A 141 -24.10 -4.17 41.36
C PHE A 141 -22.67 -3.62 41.45
N VAL A 142 -22.52 -2.30 41.66
CA VAL A 142 -21.22 -1.66 41.87
C VAL A 142 -20.90 -1.69 43.36
N SER A 143 -20.09 -2.68 43.76
CA SER A 143 -19.77 -2.92 45.18
C SER A 143 -18.56 -2.15 45.68
N ARG A 144 -17.71 -1.66 44.77
CA ARG A 144 -16.48 -0.93 45.09
C ARG A 144 -16.42 0.39 44.35
N HIS A 145 -15.93 1.42 45.02
CA HIS A 145 -15.79 2.76 44.43
C HIS A 145 -14.85 2.77 43.21
N ASP A 146 -13.81 1.94 43.19
CA ASP A 146 -12.85 1.90 42.08
C ASP A 146 -13.41 1.26 40.79
N GLN A 147 -14.62 0.67 40.84
CA GLN A 147 -15.31 0.11 39.67
C GLN A 147 -16.08 1.16 38.85
N TYR A 148 -15.97 2.44 39.21
CA TYR A 148 -16.32 3.54 38.31
C TYR A 148 -15.10 3.93 37.47
N VAL A 149 -15.36 4.30 36.21
CA VAL A 149 -14.31 4.91 35.39
C VAL A 149 -14.03 6.32 35.90
N GLU A 150 -12.77 6.70 35.85
CA GLU A 150 -12.26 8.03 36.18
C GLU A 150 -11.69 8.67 34.91
N PRO A 151 -11.62 10.02 34.84
CA PRO A 151 -10.89 10.69 33.77
C PRO A 151 -9.49 10.09 33.62
N HIS A 152 -9.04 9.91 32.38
CA HIS A 152 -7.72 9.37 32.04
C HIS A 152 -7.52 7.87 32.32
N ASP A 153 -8.55 7.14 32.72
CA ASP A 153 -8.53 5.67 32.76
C ASP A 153 -8.37 5.08 31.35
N ILE A 154 -7.60 4.00 31.23
CA ILE A 154 -7.49 3.22 29.99
C ILE A 154 -8.39 1.99 30.12
N VAL A 155 -9.47 1.94 29.34
CA VAL A 155 -10.39 0.81 29.31
C VAL A 155 -9.88 -0.25 28.33
N MET A 156 -9.75 -1.48 28.79
CA MET A 156 -9.26 -2.63 28.02
C MET A 156 -10.34 -3.70 27.87
N SER A 157 -10.48 -4.23 26.66
CA SER A 157 -11.23 -5.45 26.35
C SER A 157 -10.50 -6.68 26.90
N MET A 158 -10.98 -7.22 28.03
CA MET A 158 -10.35 -8.35 28.72
C MET A 158 -10.85 -9.71 28.23
N ALA A 159 -12.03 -9.76 27.63
CA ALA A 159 -12.64 -10.99 27.10
C ALA A 159 -13.46 -10.69 25.83
N ASN A 160 -13.04 -11.23 24.68
CA ASN A 160 -13.72 -11.01 23.39
C ASN A 160 -13.27 -12.05 22.34
N SER A 161 -13.63 -11.89 21.07
CA SER A 161 -12.99 -12.62 19.96
C SER A 161 -11.49 -12.35 19.94
N ARG A 162 -10.71 -13.28 19.36
CA ARG A 162 -9.25 -13.24 19.34
C ARG A 162 -8.66 -11.96 18.71
N GLU A 163 -9.40 -11.33 17.80
CA GLU A 163 -8.97 -10.09 17.12
C GLU A 163 -9.27 -8.81 17.94
N LEU A 164 -10.26 -8.87 18.84
CA LEU A 164 -10.77 -7.73 19.63
C LEU A 164 -10.34 -7.77 21.11
N VAL A 165 -9.83 -8.90 21.59
CA VAL A 165 -9.25 -9.02 22.92
C VAL A 165 -7.98 -8.16 23.03
N GLY A 166 -7.79 -7.50 24.17
CA GLY A 166 -6.67 -6.58 24.42
C GLY A 166 -6.81 -5.20 23.76
N LYS A 167 -7.92 -4.90 23.05
CA LYS A 167 -8.19 -3.55 22.53
C LYS A 167 -8.34 -2.56 23.68
N VAL A 168 -7.76 -1.36 23.52
CA VAL A 168 -7.73 -0.31 24.55
C VAL A 168 -8.23 1.03 24.02
N ALA A 169 -8.92 1.79 24.86
CA ALA A 169 -9.34 3.16 24.62
C ALA A 169 -9.21 4.01 25.90
N LEU A 170 -8.92 5.29 25.74
CA LEU A 170 -8.73 6.23 26.85
C LEU A 170 -10.04 6.95 27.18
N ILE A 171 -10.36 7.06 28.47
CA ILE A 171 -11.38 7.98 28.96
C ILE A 171 -10.82 9.41 28.89
N GLY A 172 -11.57 10.31 28.27
CA GLY A 172 -11.19 11.71 28.13
C GLY A 172 -10.98 12.45 29.45
N ALA A 173 -10.63 13.74 29.36
CA ALA A 173 -10.41 14.60 30.52
C ALA A 173 -11.68 14.85 31.35
N GLU A 174 -12.85 14.64 30.76
CA GLU A 174 -14.15 14.85 31.39
C GLU A 174 -15.08 13.66 31.16
N LEU A 175 -15.92 13.36 32.15
CA LEU A 175 -16.96 12.36 32.06
C LEU A 175 -18.32 13.05 31.94
N LYS A 176 -19.08 12.70 30.89
CA LYS A 176 -20.44 13.22 30.70
C LYS A 176 -21.40 12.76 31.81
N GLN A 177 -21.17 11.58 32.36
CA GLN A 177 -21.99 10.99 33.42
C GLN A 177 -21.21 9.93 34.22
N LYS A 178 -21.66 9.67 35.46
CA LYS A 178 -21.14 8.58 36.29
C LYS A 178 -21.30 7.25 35.54
N THR A 179 -20.19 6.52 35.40
CA THR A 179 -20.13 5.35 34.51
C THR A 179 -19.31 4.24 35.16
N THR A 180 -19.79 3.00 35.04
CA THR A 180 -19.10 1.75 35.40
C THR A 180 -18.80 0.93 34.13
N PHE A 181 -18.25 -0.28 34.28
CA PHE A 181 -17.86 -1.14 33.17
C PHE A 181 -18.07 -2.62 33.49
N GLY A 182 -18.54 -3.38 32.50
CA GLY A 182 -18.86 -4.80 32.65
C GLY A 182 -17.64 -5.71 32.80
N GLY A 183 -17.85 -6.94 33.26
CA GLY A 183 -16.78 -7.88 33.65
C GLY A 183 -15.87 -8.38 32.51
N PHE A 184 -16.27 -8.15 31.25
CA PHE A 184 -15.42 -8.37 30.07
C PHE A 184 -14.50 -7.20 29.76
N LEU A 185 -14.62 -6.11 30.51
CA LEU A 185 -13.71 -4.98 30.49
C LEU A 185 -12.83 -4.96 31.75
N GLY A 186 -11.67 -4.34 31.62
CA GLY A 186 -10.79 -3.97 32.71
C GLY A 186 -10.38 -2.52 32.54
N VAL A 187 -10.09 -1.85 33.65
CA VAL A 187 -9.54 -0.49 33.65
C VAL A 187 -8.10 -0.57 34.11
N LEU A 188 -7.21 0.08 33.36
CA LEU A 188 -5.83 0.35 33.73
C LEU A 188 -5.77 1.82 34.13
N ARG A 189 -5.58 2.10 35.41
CA ARG A 189 -5.51 3.44 35.98
C ARG A 189 -4.06 3.87 36.16
N PRO A 190 -3.54 4.78 35.34
CA PRO A 190 -2.14 5.22 35.43
C PRO A 190 -1.85 5.94 36.75
N VAL A 191 -0.70 5.68 37.35
CA VAL A 191 -0.25 6.36 38.58
C VAL A 191 0.97 7.21 38.26
N LEU A 192 0.81 8.55 38.33
CA LEU A 192 1.85 9.57 38.03
C LEU A 192 2.55 9.44 36.66
N ILE A 193 2.03 8.61 35.76
CA ILE A 193 2.56 8.33 34.42
C ILE A 193 1.59 8.84 33.36
N GLU A 194 2.09 9.25 32.19
CA GLU A 194 1.27 9.78 31.09
C GLU A 194 0.33 8.69 30.52
N PRO A 195 -1.01 8.82 30.69
CA PRO A 195 -1.98 7.82 30.24
C PRO A 195 -1.90 7.52 28.74
N ARG A 196 -1.70 8.55 27.91
CA ARG A 196 -1.62 8.38 26.46
C ARG A 196 -0.38 7.61 26.03
N PHE A 197 0.72 7.73 26.77
CA PHE A 197 1.93 6.95 26.53
C PHE A 197 1.70 5.45 26.83
N VAL A 198 1.07 5.14 27.97
CA VAL A 198 0.70 3.75 28.31
C VAL A 198 -0.25 3.17 27.26
N MET A 199 -1.24 3.94 26.81
CA MET A 199 -2.14 3.51 25.74
C MET A 199 -1.40 3.26 24.42
N ALA A 200 -0.48 4.14 24.02
CA ALA A 200 0.33 3.98 22.82
C ALA A 200 1.13 2.67 22.87
N LEU A 201 1.70 2.33 24.03
CA LEU A 201 2.42 1.07 24.24
C LEU A 201 1.52 -0.15 24.07
N LEU A 202 0.35 -0.15 24.72
CA LEU A 202 -0.60 -1.26 24.62
C LEU A 202 -1.16 -1.45 23.19
N ARG A 203 -1.07 -0.42 22.34
CA ARG A 203 -1.47 -0.47 20.93
C ARG A 203 -0.37 -0.96 20.00
N THR A 204 0.86 -1.13 20.46
CA THR A 204 1.94 -1.67 19.63
C THR A 204 1.63 -3.12 19.22
N PRO A 205 2.04 -3.55 17.99
CA PRO A 205 1.90 -4.94 17.57
C PRO A 205 2.51 -5.93 18.57
N HIS A 206 3.69 -5.62 19.13
CA HIS A 206 4.34 -6.50 20.09
C HIS A 206 3.52 -6.69 21.36
N ALA A 207 3.05 -5.60 21.99
CA ALA A 207 2.22 -5.69 23.18
C ALA A 207 0.89 -6.41 22.90
N ARG A 208 0.24 -6.13 21.77
CA ARG A 208 -1.01 -6.80 21.38
C ARG A 208 -0.80 -8.30 21.16
N SER A 209 0.25 -8.70 20.45
CA SER A 209 0.56 -10.12 20.25
C SER A 209 0.85 -10.82 21.56
N ALA A 210 1.66 -10.22 22.45
CA ALA A 210 1.93 -10.77 23.77
C ALA A 210 0.65 -10.97 24.61
N LEU A 211 -0.31 -10.05 24.52
CA LEU A 211 -1.61 -10.15 25.19
C LEU A 211 -2.52 -11.23 24.57
N ILE A 212 -2.54 -11.37 23.25
CA ILE A 212 -3.36 -12.36 22.53
C ILE A 212 -2.81 -13.77 22.72
N GLU A 213 -1.50 -13.98 22.53
CA GLU A 213 -0.84 -15.29 22.67
C GLU A 213 -0.91 -15.83 24.09
N SER A 214 -0.97 -14.93 25.08
CA SER A 214 -1.11 -15.30 26.50
C SER A 214 -2.56 -15.48 26.95
N SER A 215 -3.54 -15.32 26.05
CA SER A 215 -4.95 -15.49 26.37
C SER A 215 -5.36 -16.96 26.41
N SER A 216 -6.24 -17.34 27.36
CA SER A 216 -6.86 -18.66 27.32
C SER A 216 -8.04 -18.66 26.36
N GLN A 217 -8.01 -19.58 25.39
CA GLN A 217 -9.03 -19.67 24.33
C GLN A 217 -10.02 -20.81 24.63
N THR A 218 -11.32 -20.48 24.64
CA THR A 218 -12.42 -21.44 24.40
C THR A 218 -12.91 -21.29 22.95
N THR A 219 -13.88 -22.08 22.50
CA THR A 219 -14.30 -22.17 21.07
C THR A 219 -14.44 -20.82 20.36
N ASN A 220 -14.97 -19.78 21.04
CA ASN A 220 -15.19 -18.44 20.45
C ASN A 220 -14.68 -17.24 21.29
N ILE A 221 -14.09 -17.45 22.47
CA ILE A 221 -13.71 -16.35 23.40
C ILE A 221 -12.26 -16.50 23.85
N ALA A 222 -11.50 -15.42 23.74
CA ALA A 222 -10.15 -15.25 24.28
C ALA A 222 -10.20 -14.35 25.53
N ASN A 223 -9.50 -14.74 26.59
CA ASN A 223 -9.46 -13.99 27.87
C ASN A 223 -8.03 -13.58 28.26
N VAL A 224 -7.82 -12.28 28.54
CA VAL A 224 -6.54 -11.76 29.05
C VAL A 224 -6.34 -12.17 30.51
N SER A 225 -5.23 -12.85 30.79
CA SER A 225 -4.84 -13.24 32.15
C SER A 225 -4.17 -12.09 32.90
N LEU A 226 -4.68 -11.75 34.10
CA LEU A 226 -4.05 -10.76 34.98
C LEU A 226 -2.64 -11.17 35.41
N GLY A 227 -2.38 -12.48 35.53
CA GLY A 227 -1.07 -13.02 35.90
C GLY A 227 0.00 -12.81 34.80
N LYS A 228 -0.42 -12.44 33.59
CA LYS A 228 0.46 -12.12 32.45
C LYS A 228 0.41 -10.64 32.07
N LEU A 229 -0.74 -9.99 32.24
CA LEU A 229 -0.89 -8.55 32.02
C LEU A 229 -0.06 -7.72 33.01
N ARG A 230 -0.06 -8.08 34.31
CA ARG A 230 0.71 -7.36 35.34
C ARG A 230 2.23 -7.37 35.10
N PRO A 231 2.88 -8.52 34.80
CA PRO A 231 4.32 -8.57 34.55
C PRO A 231 4.75 -8.14 33.14
N LEU A 232 3.84 -7.64 32.29
CA LEU A 232 4.18 -7.18 30.94
C LEU A 232 5.27 -6.09 31.02
N PRO A 233 6.45 -6.28 30.39
CA PRO A 233 7.56 -5.35 30.54
C PRO A 233 7.37 -4.10 29.67
N LEU A 234 7.71 -2.95 30.24
CA LEU A 234 7.58 -1.63 29.65
C LEU A 234 8.91 -0.89 29.76
N ALA A 235 9.32 -0.25 28.66
CA ALA A 235 10.39 0.74 28.67
C ALA A 235 9.78 2.09 29.03
N ILE A 236 10.14 2.65 30.18
CA ILE A 236 9.56 3.87 30.72
C ILE A 236 10.53 5.03 30.48
N PRO A 237 10.13 6.07 29.71
CA PRO A 237 10.88 7.32 29.58
C PRO A 237 10.68 8.22 30.80
N PRO A 238 11.50 9.27 30.97
CA PRO A 238 11.17 10.44 31.78
C PRO A 238 9.75 10.97 31.49
N LEU A 239 9.06 11.51 32.50
CA LEU A 239 7.69 12.01 32.33
C LEU A 239 7.59 13.15 31.30
N ALA A 240 8.61 14.00 31.24
CA ALA A 240 8.69 15.07 30.24
C ALA A 240 8.78 14.48 28.82
N GLU A 241 9.65 13.50 28.61
CA GLU A 241 9.76 12.79 27.34
C GLU A 241 8.47 12.06 26.96
N GLN A 242 7.79 11.38 27.90
CA GLN A 242 6.50 10.72 27.62
C GLN A 242 5.49 11.68 26.98
N ARG A 243 5.37 12.90 27.52
CA ARG A 243 4.49 13.94 26.98
C ARG A 243 4.90 14.38 25.58
N ARG A 244 6.21 14.60 25.36
CA ARG A 244 6.75 14.95 24.03
C ARG A 244 6.49 13.84 23.01
N ILE A 245 6.67 12.57 23.41
CA ILE A 245 6.38 11.40 22.59
C ILE A 245 4.92 11.39 22.18
N VAL A 246 3.99 11.56 23.13
CA VAL A 246 2.55 11.59 22.85
C VAL A 246 2.19 12.68 21.85
N VAL A 247 2.67 13.91 22.07
CA VAL A 247 2.45 15.02 21.13
C VAL A 247 2.94 14.66 19.73
N LYS A 248 4.12 14.04 19.62
CA LYS A 248 4.68 13.67 18.32
C LYS A 248 3.93 12.50 17.65
N VAL A 249 3.48 11.52 18.42
CA VAL A 249 2.63 10.43 17.94
C VAL A 249 1.34 11.00 17.38
N ASP A 250 0.66 11.90 18.11
CA ASP A 250 -0.58 12.52 17.66
C ASP A 250 -0.40 13.30 16.34
N GLU A 251 0.69 14.08 16.24
CA GLU A 251 1.03 14.82 15.02
C GLU A 251 1.18 13.88 13.81
N LEU A 252 1.88 12.76 14.01
CA LEU A 252 2.14 11.78 12.95
C LEU A 252 0.90 10.94 12.61
N MET A 253 0.07 10.59 13.59
CA MET A 253 -1.19 9.89 13.36
C MET A 253 -2.16 10.78 12.56
N ALA A 254 -2.28 12.06 12.93
CA ALA A 254 -3.08 13.02 12.19
C ALA A 254 -2.56 13.24 10.76
N LEU A 255 -1.23 13.18 10.55
CA LEU A 255 -0.66 13.19 9.20
C LEU A 255 -1.07 11.93 8.41
N CYS A 256 -1.04 10.76 9.03
CA CYS A 256 -1.49 9.52 8.40
C CYS A 256 -2.97 9.60 8.03
N ASP A 257 -3.84 10.13 8.90
CA ASP A 257 -5.27 10.32 8.63
C ASP A 257 -5.50 11.24 7.42
N ARG A 258 -4.77 12.37 7.35
CA ARG A 258 -4.83 13.28 6.20
C ARG A 258 -4.40 12.64 4.89
N VAL A 259 -3.34 11.83 4.93
CA VAL A 259 -2.85 11.12 3.73
C VAL A 259 -3.86 10.06 3.27
N GLU A 260 -4.47 9.34 4.21
CA GLU A 260 -5.49 8.33 3.95
C GLU A 260 -6.75 8.95 3.33
N ALA A 261 -7.24 10.06 3.88
CA ALA A 261 -8.36 10.82 3.30
C ALA A 261 -8.04 11.30 1.87
N ARG A 262 -6.88 11.93 1.66
CA ARG A 262 -6.46 12.38 0.32
C ARG A 262 -6.36 11.24 -0.69
N LYS A 263 -5.92 10.05 -0.26
CA LYS A 263 -5.90 8.86 -1.12
C LYS A 263 -7.30 8.38 -1.49
N ALA A 264 -8.24 8.40 -0.56
CA ALA A 264 -9.63 8.04 -0.82
C ALA A 264 -10.25 9.01 -1.84
N ASP A 265 -10.04 10.31 -1.66
CA ASP A 265 -10.50 11.35 -2.58
C ASP A 265 -9.88 11.19 -3.97
N ALA A 266 -8.55 11.01 -4.04
CA ALA A 266 -7.85 10.79 -5.30
C ALA A 266 -8.33 9.53 -6.03
N LYS A 267 -8.62 8.44 -5.30
CA LYS A 267 -9.17 7.21 -5.87
C LYS A 267 -10.58 7.44 -6.43
N SER A 268 -11.43 8.18 -5.73
CA SER A 268 -12.77 8.53 -6.19
C SER A 268 -12.72 9.41 -7.45
N ALA A 269 -11.92 10.48 -7.43
CA ALA A 269 -11.73 11.36 -8.57
C ALA A 269 -11.17 10.61 -9.80
N HIS A 270 -10.18 9.75 -9.59
CA HIS A 270 -9.63 8.88 -10.63
C HIS A 270 -10.69 7.96 -11.24
N ALA A 271 -11.53 7.32 -10.42
CA ALA A 271 -12.59 6.45 -10.91
C ALA A 271 -13.62 7.22 -11.77
N HIS A 272 -14.01 8.44 -11.34
CA HIS A 272 -14.90 9.30 -12.13
C HIS A 272 -14.26 9.73 -13.45
N LEU A 273 -12.98 10.11 -13.45
CA LEU A 273 -12.27 10.50 -14.66
C LEU A 273 -12.19 9.34 -15.67
N VAL A 274 -11.81 8.14 -15.20
CA VAL A 274 -11.76 6.94 -16.05
C VAL A 274 -13.14 6.66 -16.65
N GLN A 275 -14.19 6.71 -15.84
CA GLN A 275 -15.55 6.46 -16.33
C GLN A 275 -15.97 7.49 -17.39
N ALA A 276 -15.77 8.79 -17.12
CA ALA A 276 -16.13 9.86 -18.06
C ALA A 276 -15.41 9.73 -19.40
N LEU A 277 -14.11 9.41 -19.39
CA LEU A 277 -13.32 9.23 -20.61
C LEU A 277 -13.75 7.99 -21.39
N LEU A 278 -14.02 6.88 -20.72
CA LEU A 278 -14.52 5.67 -21.38
C LEU A 278 -15.93 5.87 -21.96
N ASP A 279 -16.81 6.58 -21.24
CA ASP A 279 -18.15 6.90 -21.73
C ASP A 279 -18.11 7.83 -22.95
N SER A 280 -17.14 8.75 -23.02
CA SER A 280 -16.95 9.62 -24.20
C SER A 280 -16.67 8.83 -25.49
N LEU A 281 -16.02 7.66 -25.40
CA LEU A 281 -15.81 6.77 -26.56
C LEU A 281 -17.10 6.14 -27.05
N ILE A 282 -17.95 5.73 -26.11
CA ILE A 282 -19.25 5.12 -26.40
C ILE A 282 -20.18 6.19 -27.02
N GLN A 283 -20.20 7.39 -26.45
CA GLN A 283 -21.08 8.48 -26.85
C GLN A 283 -20.56 9.33 -28.03
N ALA A 284 -19.37 9.01 -28.57
CA ALA A 284 -18.80 9.73 -29.70
C ALA A 284 -19.77 9.79 -30.90
N ARG A 285 -20.01 11.00 -31.39
CA ARG A 285 -21.05 11.31 -32.39
C ARG A 285 -20.69 10.83 -33.79
N ASP A 286 -19.41 10.90 -34.14
CA ASP A 286 -18.89 10.52 -35.45
C ASP A 286 -17.47 9.94 -35.32
N ALA A 287 -16.88 9.55 -36.46
CA ALA A 287 -15.56 8.96 -36.52
C ALA A 287 -14.44 9.92 -36.09
N SER A 288 -14.60 11.23 -36.32
CA SER A 288 -13.61 12.24 -35.92
C SER A 288 -13.64 12.46 -34.41
N ASP A 289 -14.84 12.58 -33.83
CA ASP A 289 -15.06 12.67 -32.38
C ASP A 289 -14.50 11.41 -31.67
N PHE A 290 -14.77 10.22 -32.23
CA PHE A 290 -14.22 8.97 -31.71
C PHE A 290 -12.69 8.93 -31.75
N ALA A 291 -12.07 9.32 -32.88
CA ALA A 291 -10.63 9.34 -33.03
C ALA A 291 -9.97 10.31 -32.02
N ALA A 292 -10.55 11.49 -31.82
CA ALA A 292 -10.07 12.47 -30.84
C ALA A 292 -10.16 11.94 -29.40
N ASN A 293 -11.32 11.38 -29.01
CA ASN A 293 -11.51 10.81 -27.67
C ASN A 293 -10.59 9.60 -27.43
N TRP A 294 -10.36 8.78 -28.46
CA TRP A 294 -9.42 7.66 -28.40
C TRP A 294 -7.98 8.12 -28.23
N GLN A 295 -7.57 9.14 -29.00
CA GLN A 295 -6.24 9.73 -28.87
C GLN A 295 -6.01 10.28 -27.46
N HIS A 296 -6.99 10.99 -26.90
CA HIS A 296 -6.90 11.53 -25.55
C HIS A 296 -6.75 10.42 -24.50
N LEU A 297 -7.53 9.34 -24.62
CA LEU A 297 -7.38 8.17 -23.74
C LEU A 297 -6.00 7.52 -23.89
N ALA A 298 -5.49 7.40 -25.12
CA ALA A 298 -4.20 6.79 -25.41
C ALA A 298 -3.03 7.61 -24.81
N GLU A 299 -3.07 8.94 -24.92
CA GLU A 299 -2.06 9.84 -24.34
C GLU A 299 -2.00 9.72 -22.81
N HIS A 300 -3.15 9.49 -22.16
CA HIS A 300 -3.25 9.39 -20.71
C HIS A 300 -3.33 7.95 -20.18
N PHE A 301 -3.16 6.94 -21.04
CA PHE A 301 -3.38 5.52 -20.72
C PHE A 301 -2.64 5.06 -19.46
N HIS A 302 -1.38 5.47 -19.31
CA HIS A 302 -0.51 5.13 -18.19
C HIS A 302 -0.96 5.71 -16.85
N THR A 303 -1.75 6.80 -16.87
CA THR A 303 -2.32 7.41 -15.67
C THR A 303 -3.71 6.87 -15.34
N LEU A 304 -4.49 6.50 -16.36
CA LEU A 304 -5.88 6.07 -16.25
C LEU A 304 -6.02 4.60 -15.84
N LEU A 305 -5.12 3.72 -16.28
CA LEU A 305 -5.25 2.27 -16.07
C LEU A 305 -4.29 1.75 -15.00
N THR A 306 -4.33 2.39 -13.83
CA THR A 306 -3.46 2.09 -12.68
C THR A 306 -4.16 1.25 -11.61
N THR A 307 -5.44 0.92 -11.82
CA THR A 307 -6.23 0.10 -10.89
C THR A 307 -6.89 -1.08 -11.58
N GLU A 308 -7.18 -2.13 -10.83
CA GLU A 308 -7.96 -3.26 -11.34
C GLU A 308 -9.36 -2.82 -11.78
N SER A 309 -9.98 -1.89 -11.05
CA SER A 309 -11.29 -1.34 -11.38
C SER A 309 -11.29 -0.61 -12.73
N SER A 310 -10.28 0.22 -12.98
CA SER A 310 -10.15 0.95 -14.26
C SER A 310 -9.90 0.00 -15.44
N ILE A 311 -9.13 -1.07 -15.24
CA ILE A 311 -8.91 -2.11 -16.27
C ILE A 311 -10.22 -2.86 -16.56
N ASN A 312 -10.98 -3.22 -15.53
CA ASN A 312 -12.28 -3.87 -15.71
C ASN A 312 -13.29 -2.95 -16.45
N ALA A 313 -13.29 -1.64 -16.13
CA ALA A 313 -14.10 -0.65 -16.85
C ALA A 313 -13.69 -0.55 -18.33
N LEU A 314 -12.39 -0.57 -18.63
CA LEU A 314 -11.90 -0.63 -20.01
C LEU A 314 -12.41 -1.89 -20.72
N LYS A 315 -12.30 -3.07 -20.11
CA LYS A 315 -12.81 -4.33 -20.72
C LYS A 315 -14.28 -4.22 -21.11
N GLN A 316 -15.11 -3.69 -20.21
CA GLN A 316 -16.53 -3.48 -20.50
C GLN A 316 -16.76 -2.48 -21.64
N THR A 317 -15.96 -1.42 -21.69
CA THR A 317 -16.00 -0.42 -22.77
C THR A 317 -15.59 -1.04 -24.11
N LEU A 318 -14.54 -1.86 -24.14
CA LEU A 318 -14.10 -2.55 -25.36
C LEU A 318 -15.17 -3.51 -25.89
N LEU A 319 -15.89 -4.22 -25.03
CA LEU A 319 -17.02 -5.05 -25.44
C LEU A 319 -18.14 -4.23 -26.08
N ARG A 320 -18.47 -3.07 -25.48
CA ARG A 320 -19.46 -2.15 -26.05
C ARG A 320 -19.02 -1.61 -27.41
N LEU A 321 -17.77 -1.15 -27.52
CA LEU A 321 -17.22 -0.66 -28.79
C LEU A 321 -17.16 -1.74 -29.86
N ALA A 322 -16.92 -3.00 -29.47
CA ALA A 322 -16.92 -4.13 -30.38
C ALA A 322 -18.29 -4.37 -31.02
N VAL A 323 -19.35 -4.34 -30.21
CA VAL A 323 -20.73 -4.57 -30.69
C VAL A 323 -21.33 -3.34 -31.36
N MET A 324 -20.68 -2.19 -31.25
CA MET A 324 -20.95 -0.98 -32.03
C MET A 324 -20.15 -0.92 -33.36
N GLY A 325 -19.31 -1.92 -33.64
CA GLY A 325 -18.45 -1.97 -34.83
C GLY A 325 -17.36 -0.89 -34.88
N LYS A 326 -16.95 -0.37 -33.72
CA LYS A 326 -15.93 0.69 -33.59
C LYS A 326 -14.51 0.15 -33.35
N ILE A 327 -14.32 -1.16 -33.20
CA ILE A 327 -13.03 -1.76 -32.77
C ILE A 327 -12.26 -2.50 -33.86
N ALA A 328 -12.97 -3.00 -34.89
CA ALA A 328 -12.39 -3.76 -36.00
C ALA A 328 -12.65 -3.01 -37.31
N PRO A 329 -11.72 -3.09 -38.29
CA PRO A 329 -11.92 -2.44 -39.57
C PRO A 329 -13.08 -3.10 -40.33
N GLN A 330 -13.96 -2.25 -40.87
CA GLN A 330 -14.99 -2.64 -41.82
C GLN A 330 -14.37 -2.85 -43.21
N ASN A 331 -14.81 -3.91 -43.89
CA ASN A 331 -14.36 -4.22 -45.24
C ASN A 331 -15.52 -4.00 -46.23
N PRO A 332 -15.46 -2.98 -47.11
CA PRO A 332 -16.54 -2.72 -48.07
C PRO A 332 -16.82 -3.87 -49.05
N SER A 333 -15.87 -4.79 -49.22
CA SER A 333 -16.03 -5.98 -50.06
C SER A 333 -16.71 -7.15 -49.36
N ASP A 334 -16.99 -7.05 -48.05
CA ASP A 334 -17.73 -8.08 -47.36
C ASP A 334 -19.18 -8.10 -47.83
N GLU A 335 -19.78 -9.30 -47.81
CA GLU A 335 -21.21 -9.43 -48.06
C GLU A 335 -22.01 -8.63 -47.02
N PRO A 336 -23.04 -7.86 -47.42
CA PRO A 336 -23.86 -7.13 -46.46
C PRO A 336 -24.60 -8.09 -45.50
N ALA A 337 -24.80 -7.68 -44.24
CA ALA A 337 -25.41 -8.52 -43.22
C ALA A 337 -26.85 -8.96 -43.55
N ILE A 338 -27.53 -8.29 -44.49
CA ILE A 338 -28.85 -8.72 -44.99
C ILE A 338 -28.80 -10.10 -45.64
N GLU A 339 -27.70 -10.46 -46.30
CA GLU A 339 -27.52 -11.80 -46.89
C GLU A 339 -27.31 -12.86 -45.81
N LEU A 340 -26.61 -12.51 -44.73
CA LEU A 340 -26.51 -13.37 -43.54
C LEU A 340 -27.90 -13.60 -42.92
N LEU A 341 -28.72 -12.56 -42.75
CA LEU A 341 -30.08 -12.69 -42.22
C LEU A 341 -30.99 -13.58 -43.10
N LYS A 342 -30.85 -13.52 -44.43
CA LYS A 342 -31.53 -14.43 -45.35
C LYS A 342 -31.13 -15.89 -45.12
N ARG A 343 -29.83 -16.17 -44.99
CA ARG A 343 -29.32 -17.52 -44.68
C ARG A 343 -29.82 -18.03 -43.33
N ILE A 344 -29.82 -17.18 -42.31
CA ILE A 344 -30.36 -17.52 -40.98
C ILE A 344 -31.84 -17.87 -41.08
N THR A 345 -32.62 -17.10 -41.85
CA THR A 345 -34.05 -17.35 -42.06
C THR A 345 -34.28 -18.70 -42.76
N GLN A 346 -33.51 -18.99 -43.81
CA GLN A 346 -33.57 -20.26 -44.53
C GLN A 346 -33.18 -21.44 -43.63
N GLU A 347 -32.11 -21.31 -42.86
CA GLU A 347 -31.65 -22.35 -41.95
C GLU A 347 -32.66 -22.60 -40.82
N LYS A 348 -33.27 -21.56 -40.26
CA LYS A 348 -34.37 -21.71 -39.31
C LYS A 348 -35.56 -22.44 -39.93
N ALA A 349 -35.94 -22.09 -41.16
CA ALA A 349 -37.02 -22.79 -41.85
C ALA A 349 -36.71 -24.28 -42.05
N ARG A 350 -35.46 -24.61 -42.42
CA ARG A 350 -34.98 -25.99 -42.52
C ARG A 350 -35.06 -26.71 -41.17
N LEU A 351 -34.52 -26.12 -40.10
CA LEU A 351 -34.54 -26.72 -38.76
C LEU A 351 -35.96 -26.91 -38.19
N VAL A 352 -36.90 -26.01 -38.52
CA VAL A 352 -38.33 -26.17 -38.19
C VAL A 352 -38.93 -27.34 -38.97
N SER A 353 -38.63 -27.47 -40.26
CA SER A 353 -39.13 -28.59 -41.08
C SER A 353 -38.58 -29.95 -40.63
N GLU A 354 -37.36 -29.97 -40.09
CA GLU A 354 -36.73 -31.14 -39.49
C GLU A 354 -37.21 -31.42 -38.05
N GLY A 355 -38.08 -30.57 -37.48
CA GLY A 355 -38.58 -30.69 -36.12
C GLY A 355 -37.54 -30.43 -35.03
N LYS A 356 -36.36 -29.90 -35.38
CA LYS A 356 -35.25 -29.64 -34.45
C LYS A 356 -35.47 -28.40 -33.59
N ILE A 357 -36.14 -27.39 -34.14
CA ILE A 357 -36.50 -26.16 -33.43
C ILE A 357 -38.00 -25.88 -33.59
N ARG A 358 -38.59 -25.20 -32.60
CA ARG A 358 -40.00 -24.80 -32.68
C ARG A 358 -40.18 -23.60 -33.62
N LYS A 359 -41.30 -23.56 -34.35
CA LYS A 359 -41.69 -22.39 -35.16
C LYS A 359 -41.82 -21.18 -34.23
N ALA A 360 -41.02 -20.14 -34.49
CA ALA A 360 -41.07 -18.90 -33.73
C ALA A 360 -42.42 -18.18 -33.96
N LYS A 361 -42.89 -17.47 -32.93
CA LYS A 361 -43.94 -16.46 -33.12
C LYS A 361 -43.39 -15.34 -34.01
N GLN A 362 -44.29 -14.63 -34.69
CA GLN A 362 -43.91 -13.46 -35.48
C GLN A 362 -43.27 -12.42 -34.55
N PHE A 363 -42.06 -11.97 -34.90
CA PHE A 363 -41.36 -10.93 -34.15
C PHE A 363 -41.99 -9.57 -34.47
N PRO A 364 -41.98 -8.61 -33.52
CA PRO A 364 -42.41 -7.24 -33.80
C PRO A 364 -41.63 -6.65 -34.97
N GLU A 365 -42.33 -6.03 -35.91
CA GLU A 365 -41.67 -5.27 -36.98
C GLU A 365 -40.83 -4.13 -36.38
N LEU A 366 -39.70 -3.83 -37.01
CA LEU A 366 -38.89 -2.69 -36.64
C LEU A 366 -39.62 -1.41 -37.05
N SER A 367 -39.74 -0.44 -36.13
CA SER A 367 -40.22 0.90 -36.48
C SER A 367 -39.21 1.60 -37.40
N ASP A 368 -39.63 2.66 -38.10
CA ASP A 368 -38.69 3.43 -38.94
C ASP A 368 -37.57 4.08 -38.11
N GLU A 369 -37.84 4.43 -36.85
CA GLU A 369 -36.82 4.90 -35.90
C GLU A 369 -35.83 3.78 -35.50
N GLU A 370 -36.32 2.55 -35.29
CA GLU A 370 -35.46 1.38 -35.02
C GLU A 370 -34.69 0.92 -36.25
N LYS A 371 -35.19 1.18 -37.47
CA LYS A 371 -34.43 0.98 -38.72
C LYS A 371 -33.36 2.05 -38.92
N LEU A 372 -33.61 3.26 -38.40
CA LEU A 372 -32.62 4.33 -38.31
C LEU A 372 -31.63 4.12 -37.15
N PHE A 373 -31.72 3.00 -36.42
CA PHE A 373 -30.72 2.57 -35.47
C PHE A 373 -29.37 2.54 -36.19
N PHE A 374 -28.51 3.50 -35.83
CA PHE A 374 -27.26 3.74 -36.55
C PHE A 374 -26.35 2.53 -36.39
N THR A 375 -26.33 1.68 -37.41
CA THR A 375 -25.38 0.59 -37.54
C THR A 375 -24.24 1.02 -38.46
N PRO A 376 -23.02 0.49 -38.26
CA PRO A 376 -21.94 0.70 -39.19
C PRO A 376 -22.28 0.23 -40.61
N ASN A 377 -21.52 0.68 -41.61
CA ASN A 377 -21.80 0.34 -43.00
C ASN A 377 -21.73 -1.19 -43.21
N GLY A 378 -22.76 -1.77 -43.82
CA GLY A 378 -22.89 -3.22 -44.04
C GLY A 378 -23.51 -4.02 -42.90
N TRP A 379 -23.83 -3.40 -41.76
CA TRP A 379 -24.56 -4.03 -40.66
C TRP A 379 -26.07 -3.84 -40.78
N GLU A 380 -26.84 -4.77 -40.23
CA GLU A 380 -28.31 -4.71 -40.21
C GLU A 380 -28.86 -4.69 -38.78
N ALA A 381 -29.92 -3.92 -38.56
CA ALA A 381 -30.69 -3.98 -37.32
C ALA A 381 -31.63 -5.19 -37.34
N THR A 382 -31.67 -5.96 -36.25
CA THR A 382 -32.51 -7.16 -36.14
C THR A 382 -32.93 -7.41 -34.69
N ARG A 383 -34.02 -8.16 -34.49
CA ARG A 383 -34.37 -8.67 -33.16
C ARG A 383 -33.47 -9.85 -32.82
N PHE A 384 -32.94 -9.91 -31.61
CA PHE A 384 -32.02 -10.98 -31.22
C PHE A 384 -32.62 -12.38 -31.43
N GLY A 385 -33.93 -12.52 -31.17
CA GLY A 385 -34.69 -13.74 -31.43
C GLY A 385 -34.70 -14.21 -32.89
N GLN A 386 -34.44 -13.34 -33.87
CA GLN A 386 -34.33 -13.72 -35.28
C GLN A 386 -33.06 -14.53 -35.55
N VAL A 387 -31.98 -14.27 -34.80
CA VAL A 387 -30.66 -14.87 -35.04
C VAL A 387 -30.26 -15.99 -34.06
N ILE A 388 -31.12 -16.29 -33.09
CA ILE A 388 -30.92 -17.37 -32.11
C ILE A 388 -32.08 -18.36 -32.07
N GLU A 389 -31.83 -19.55 -31.51
CA GLU A 389 -32.82 -20.36 -30.82
C GLU A 389 -32.68 -20.13 -29.31
N LEU A 390 -33.81 -19.88 -28.64
CA LEU A 390 -33.84 -19.71 -27.18
C LEU A 390 -34.53 -20.91 -26.54
N ILE A 391 -33.83 -21.63 -25.67
CA ILE A 391 -34.34 -22.79 -24.94
C ILE A 391 -34.59 -22.39 -23.49
N SER A 392 -35.84 -22.50 -23.04
CA SER A 392 -36.22 -22.22 -21.65
C SER A 392 -36.07 -23.47 -20.79
N GLY A 393 -35.30 -23.36 -19.70
CA GLY A 393 -35.06 -24.48 -18.81
C GLY A 393 -36.31 -24.96 -18.06
N GLN A 394 -36.29 -26.20 -17.61
CA GLN A 394 -37.43 -26.87 -16.98
C GLN A 394 -37.04 -27.49 -15.65
N HIS A 395 -37.95 -27.47 -14.69
CA HIS A 395 -37.66 -27.95 -13.34
C HIS A 395 -37.82 -29.47 -13.29
N LEU A 396 -36.76 -30.11 -12.81
CA LEU A 396 -36.76 -31.52 -12.44
C LEU A 396 -37.11 -31.66 -10.96
N GLY A 397 -37.99 -32.60 -10.64
CA GLY A 397 -38.35 -32.98 -9.28
C GLY A 397 -37.19 -33.69 -8.57
N PRO A 398 -37.23 -33.80 -7.23
CA PRO A 398 -36.14 -34.37 -6.43
C PRO A 398 -35.71 -35.78 -6.83
N ASP A 399 -36.65 -36.62 -7.32
CA ASP A 399 -36.38 -38.00 -7.71
C ASP A 399 -35.80 -38.12 -9.13
N GLU A 400 -35.75 -37.02 -9.89
CA GLU A 400 -35.35 -36.98 -11.30
C GLU A 400 -33.90 -36.52 -11.49
N TYR A 401 -33.21 -36.15 -10.41
CA TYR A 401 -31.79 -35.81 -10.43
C TYR A 401 -31.06 -36.41 -9.24
N PHE A 402 -29.73 -36.47 -9.34
CA PHE A 402 -28.87 -37.11 -8.35
C PHE A 402 -27.48 -36.45 -8.33
N ASP A 403 -26.75 -36.61 -7.23
CA ASP A 403 -25.50 -35.87 -6.97
C ASP A 403 -24.23 -36.61 -7.45
N SER A 404 -24.37 -37.68 -8.25
CA SER A 404 -23.23 -38.47 -8.77
C SER A 404 -23.45 -38.94 -10.21
N THR A 405 -22.39 -39.09 -11.00
CA THR A 405 -22.53 -39.57 -12.38
C THR A 405 -23.04 -41.02 -12.42
N ARG A 406 -24.04 -41.30 -13.25
CA ARG A 406 -24.60 -42.64 -13.54
C ARG A 406 -24.52 -42.92 -15.04
N GLU A 407 -24.72 -44.19 -15.43
CA GLU A 407 -24.82 -44.55 -16.84
C GLU A 407 -25.99 -43.80 -17.51
N GLY A 408 -25.72 -43.17 -18.66
CA GLY A 408 -26.68 -42.33 -19.36
C GLY A 408 -26.97 -40.97 -18.71
N ALA A 409 -26.28 -40.60 -17.64
CA ALA A 409 -26.49 -39.33 -16.95
C ALA A 409 -25.82 -38.15 -17.66
N ILE A 410 -26.52 -37.03 -17.74
CA ILE A 410 -25.98 -35.74 -18.20
C ILE A 410 -25.95 -34.74 -17.04
N PRO A 411 -25.04 -33.75 -17.07
CA PRO A 411 -25.02 -32.66 -16.09
C PRO A 411 -26.37 -31.93 -16.03
N TYR A 412 -26.81 -31.55 -14.83
CA TYR A 412 -28.02 -30.75 -14.60
C TYR A 412 -27.67 -29.47 -13.85
N LEU A 413 -27.89 -28.32 -14.52
CA LEU A 413 -27.63 -27.01 -13.96
C LEU A 413 -28.90 -26.44 -13.33
N THR A 414 -28.83 -26.18 -12.03
CA THR A 414 -29.95 -25.72 -11.22
C THR A 414 -30.08 -24.21 -11.16
N GLY A 415 -28.98 -23.49 -11.41
CA GLY A 415 -29.00 -22.03 -11.48
C GLY A 415 -27.59 -21.43 -11.54
N PRO A 416 -27.45 -20.12 -11.26
CA PRO A 416 -26.18 -19.41 -11.33
C PRO A 416 -25.14 -19.87 -10.29
N ALA A 417 -25.54 -20.65 -9.28
CA ALA A 417 -24.60 -21.26 -8.33
C ALA A 417 -23.68 -22.29 -9.01
N ASP A 418 -24.15 -22.89 -10.11
CA ASP A 418 -23.38 -23.87 -10.88
C ASP A 418 -22.46 -23.18 -11.93
N PHE A 419 -22.45 -21.85 -12.00
CA PHE A 419 -21.59 -21.11 -12.93
C PHE A 419 -20.16 -21.00 -12.40
N GLY A 420 -19.19 -21.52 -13.15
CA GLY A 420 -17.78 -21.18 -12.95
C GLY A 420 -17.44 -19.83 -13.59
N GLU A 421 -16.15 -19.50 -13.61
CA GLU A 421 -15.67 -18.23 -14.19
C GLU A 421 -15.98 -18.08 -15.69
N THR A 422 -15.92 -19.19 -16.45
CA THR A 422 -16.22 -19.21 -17.88
C THR A 422 -17.18 -20.33 -18.27
N TYR A 423 -17.03 -21.50 -17.64
CA TYR A 423 -17.82 -22.70 -17.93
C TYR A 423 -18.54 -23.18 -16.67
N PRO A 424 -19.72 -23.80 -16.81
CA PRO A 424 -20.48 -24.30 -15.67
C PRO A 424 -19.81 -25.53 -15.06
N ARG A 425 -20.00 -25.70 -13.75
CA ARG A 425 -19.56 -26.83 -12.95
C ARG A 425 -20.77 -27.45 -12.28
N ALA A 426 -21.40 -28.41 -12.96
CA ALA A 426 -22.56 -29.08 -12.41
C ALA A 426 -22.19 -29.91 -11.18
N THR A 427 -23.00 -29.81 -10.14
CA THR A 427 -22.93 -30.70 -8.96
C THR A 427 -24.01 -31.78 -8.99
N ARG A 428 -24.90 -31.74 -9.98
CA ARG A 428 -26.06 -32.63 -10.14
C ARG A 428 -26.11 -33.19 -11.55
N PHE A 429 -26.76 -34.33 -11.66
CA PHE A 429 -26.90 -35.09 -12.90
C PHE A 429 -28.32 -35.63 -13.04
N THR A 430 -28.75 -35.90 -14.27
CA THR A 430 -30.08 -36.41 -14.57
C THR A 430 -30.06 -37.33 -15.79
N ASN A 431 -31.07 -38.19 -15.89
CA ASN A 431 -31.38 -38.92 -17.13
C ASN A 431 -32.49 -38.24 -17.96
N GLU A 432 -33.05 -37.12 -17.49
CA GLU A 432 -34.14 -36.42 -18.16
C GLU A 432 -33.65 -35.43 -19.23
N ARG A 433 -34.23 -35.49 -20.44
CA ARG A 433 -33.88 -34.62 -21.57
C ARG A 433 -34.97 -33.59 -21.90
N ARG A 434 -35.46 -32.90 -20.87
CA ARG A 434 -36.60 -31.97 -21.01
C ARG A 434 -36.25 -30.59 -21.58
N ALA A 435 -35.10 -30.05 -21.18
CA ALA A 435 -34.57 -28.78 -21.68
C ALA A 435 -33.05 -28.88 -21.74
N ILE A 436 -32.54 -29.07 -22.95
CA ILE A 436 -31.15 -29.41 -23.21
C ILE A 436 -30.41 -28.21 -23.79
N SER A 437 -29.27 -27.92 -23.18
CA SER A 437 -28.25 -27.06 -23.72
C SER A 437 -27.07 -27.91 -24.18
N VAL A 438 -26.42 -27.48 -25.26
CA VAL A 438 -25.31 -28.20 -25.89
C VAL A 438 -24.11 -27.29 -26.01
N LYS A 439 -22.98 -27.88 -26.38
CA LYS A 439 -21.72 -27.17 -26.60
C LYS A 439 -21.89 -26.00 -27.57
N GLY A 440 -21.42 -24.82 -27.15
CA GLY A 440 -21.55 -23.57 -27.91
C GLY A 440 -22.78 -22.74 -27.54
N ASP A 441 -23.72 -23.27 -26.76
CA ASP A 441 -24.81 -22.46 -26.21
C ASP A 441 -24.28 -21.50 -25.13
N ILE A 442 -25.01 -20.39 -24.96
CA ILE A 442 -24.76 -19.39 -23.93
C ILE A 442 -25.89 -19.46 -22.92
N LEU A 443 -25.57 -19.69 -21.65
CA LEU A 443 -26.53 -19.72 -20.57
C LEU A 443 -26.80 -18.31 -20.08
N LEU A 444 -28.07 -17.96 -19.88
CA LEU A 444 -28.53 -16.73 -19.24
C LEU A 444 -29.36 -17.07 -18.02
N THR A 445 -29.03 -16.47 -16.88
CA THR A 445 -29.84 -16.59 -15.66
C THR A 445 -31.03 -15.65 -15.75
N VAL A 446 -32.24 -16.19 -15.65
CA VAL A 446 -33.49 -15.46 -15.86
C VAL A 446 -34.39 -15.40 -14.63
N LYS A 447 -34.02 -16.06 -13.52
CA LYS A 447 -34.77 -15.99 -12.26
C LYS A 447 -33.86 -16.10 -11.03
N GLY A 448 -34.17 -15.35 -9.97
CA GLY A 448 -33.48 -15.41 -8.67
C GLY A 448 -32.39 -14.36 -8.49
N SER A 449 -31.51 -14.54 -7.51
CA SER A 449 -30.50 -13.54 -7.12
C SER A 449 -29.36 -13.33 -8.14
N GLY A 450 -29.26 -14.19 -9.15
CA GLY A 450 -28.24 -14.11 -10.20
C GLY A 450 -28.76 -13.67 -11.57
N VAL A 451 -29.97 -13.10 -11.66
CA VAL A 451 -30.57 -12.66 -12.93
C VAL A 451 -29.60 -11.78 -13.75
N GLY A 452 -29.51 -12.06 -15.05
CA GLY A 452 -28.61 -11.38 -15.98
C GLY A 452 -27.20 -11.95 -16.05
N LYS A 453 -26.81 -12.89 -15.16
CA LYS A 453 -25.52 -13.59 -15.28
C LYS A 453 -25.50 -14.53 -16.47
N THR A 454 -24.36 -14.61 -17.15
CA THR A 454 -24.14 -15.49 -18.30
C THR A 454 -23.02 -16.50 -18.06
N ASN A 455 -23.06 -17.63 -18.79
CA ASN A 455 -21.98 -18.64 -18.81
C ASN A 455 -21.94 -19.38 -20.16
N PHE A 456 -20.87 -20.12 -20.45
CA PHE A 456 -20.68 -20.77 -21.75
C PHE A 456 -20.68 -22.29 -21.60
N VAL A 457 -21.43 -22.97 -22.46
CA VAL A 457 -21.50 -24.43 -22.44
C VAL A 457 -20.35 -25.01 -23.26
N ASN A 458 -19.47 -25.76 -22.59
CA ASN A 458 -18.39 -26.52 -23.24
C ASN A 458 -18.65 -28.04 -23.24
N GLN A 459 -19.70 -28.50 -22.57
CA GLN A 459 -20.13 -29.90 -22.54
C GLN A 459 -21.01 -30.21 -23.75
N GLU A 460 -20.92 -31.45 -24.27
CA GLU A 460 -21.71 -31.88 -25.43
C GLU A 460 -23.22 -31.80 -25.16
N GLU A 461 -23.66 -32.16 -23.95
CA GLU A 461 -25.06 -32.12 -23.55
C GLU A 461 -25.18 -31.81 -22.04
N LEU A 462 -26.10 -30.92 -21.65
CA LEU A 462 -26.51 -30.71 -20.26
C LEU A 462 -27.99 -30.30 -20.16
N ALA A 463 -28.63 -30.65 -19.06
CA ALA A 463 -29.98 -30.22 -18.72
C ALA A 463 -29.96 -28.91 -17.94
N ILE A 464 -30.94 -28.03 -18.18
CA ILE A 464 -31.05 -26.72 -17.50
C ILE A 464 -32.39 -26.55 -16.78
N SER A 465 -32.34 -25.98 -15.57
CA SER A 465 -33.53 -25.69 -14.76
C SER A 465 -34.26 -24.42 -15.20
N ARG A 466 -35.47 -24.19 -14.66
CA ARG A 466 -36.26 -22.96 -14.88
C ARG A 466 -35.55 -21.64 -14.56
N GLN A 467 -34.43 -21.66 -13.83
CA GLN A 467 -33.66 -20.45 -13.56
C GLN A 467 -32.80 -19.99 -14.74
N LEU A 468 -32.62 -20.85 -15.74
CA LEU A 468 -31.71 -20.65 -16.85
C LEU A 468 -32.46 -20.70 -18.19
N MET A 469 -31.96 -19.94 -19.16
CA MET A 469 -32.24 -20.14 -20.58
C MET A 469 -30.93 -20.40 -21.32
N ALA A 470 -30.95 -21.26 -22.32
CA ALA A 470 -29.85 -21.44 -23.26
C ALA A 470 -30.13 -20.65 -24.54
N ILE A 471 -29.15 -19.87 -24.96
CA ILE A 471 -29.14 -19.07 -26.19
C ILE A 471 -28.23 -19.79 -27.17
N ARG A 472 -28.82 -20.27 -28.27
CA ARG A 472 -28.12 -20.97 -29.34
C ARG A 472 -28.05 -20.09 -30.58
N PRO A 473 -26.88 -19.55 -30.93
CA PRO A 473 -26.70 -18.79 -32.16
C PRO A 473 -26.95 -19.66 -33.39
N ILE A 474 -27.61 -19.12 -34.43
CA ILE A 474 -27.85 -19.81 -35.70
C ILE A 474 -27.02 -19.12 -36.77
N ILE A 475 -26.00 -19.81 -37.29
CA ILE A 475 -24.97 -19.30 -38.25
C ILE A 475 -24.07 -18.19 -37.67
N VAL A 476 -24.57 -17.36 -36.76
CA VAL A 476 -23.81 -16.31 -36.05
C VAL A 476 -22.64 -16.91 -35.28
N ASP A 477 -21.50 -16.23 -35.29
CA ASP A 477 -20.33 -16.62 -34.51
C ASP A 477 -20.66 -16.62 -33.01
N VAL A 478 -20.36 -17.73 -32.34
CA VAL A 478 -20.70 -17.96 -30.93
C VAL A 478 -19.96 -16.98 -30.01
N GLN A 479 -18.71 -16.64 -30.31
CA GLN A 479 -17.92 -15.70 -29.51
C GLN A 479 -18.40 -14.25 -29.73
N PHE A 480 -18.87 -13.91 -30.93
CA PHE A 480 -19.52 -12.63 -31.18
C PHE A 480 -20.82 -12.50 -30.37
N ALA A 481 -21.70 -13.52 -30.43
CA ALA A 481 -22.93 -13.56 -29.64
C ALA A 481 -22.64 -13.47 -28.13
N ARG A 482 -21.55 -14.10 -27.68
CA ARG A 482 -21.02 -13.94 -26.31
C ARG A 482 -20.66 -12.51 -25.98
N ASN A 483 -19.86 -11.86 -26.82
CA ASN A 483 -19.40 -10.50 -26.58
C ASN A 483 -20.58 -9.52 -26.56
N LEU A 484 -21.58 -9.73 -27.42
CA LEU A 484 -22.86 -9.03 -27.43
C LEU A 484 -23.58 -9.15 -26.08
N LEU A 485 -23.81 -10.37 -25.61
CA LEU A 485 -24.50 -10.60 -24.34
C LEU A 485 -23.74 -10.03 -23.13
N LEU A 486 -22.40 -10.16 -23.10
CA LEU A 486 -21.58 -9.58 -22.03
C LEU A 486 -21.70 -8.05 -22.00
N SER A 487 -21.71 -7.40 -23.18
CA SER A 487 -21.88 -5.94 -23.29
C SER A 487 -23.25 -5.45 -22.79
N MET A 488 -24.26 -6.32 -22.84
CA MET A 488 -25.66 -6.04 -22.49
C MET A 488 -26.03 -6.53 -21.08
N SER A 489 -25.07 -7.06 -20.31
CA SER A 489 -25.31 -7.56 -18.95
C SER A 489 -26.05 -6.56 -18.05
N ALA A 490 -25.67 -5.29 -18.09
CA ALA A 490 -26.35 -4.22 -17.34
C ALA A 490 -27.79 -3.97 -17.82
N HIS A 491 -28.05 -4.08 -19.13
CA HIS A 491 -29.40 -3.95 -19.70
C HIS A 491 -30.31 -5.04 -19.12
N PHE A 492 -29.88 -6.31 -19.18
CA PHE A 492 -30.64 -7.43 -18.63
C PHE A 492 -30.81 -7.35 -17.11
N GLN A 493 -29.80 -6.87 -16.38
CA GLN A 493 -29.92 -6.64 -14.93
C GLN A 493 -30.94 -5.55 -14.60
N SER A 494 -30.96 -4.44 -15.35
CA SER A 494 -31.89 -3.32 -15.11
C SER A 494 -33.36 -3.73 -15.26
N LYS A 495 -33.66 -4.67 -16.17
CA LYS A 495 -35.01 -5.23 -16.39
C LYS A 495 -35.53 -6.05 -15.21
N SER A 496 -34.67 -6.39 -14.25
CA SER A 496 -35.00 -7.22 -13.10
C SER A 496 -35.30 -6.42 -11.81
N ILE A 497 -35.14 -5.09 -11.83
CA ILE A 497 -35.30 -4.19 -10.68
C ILE A 497 -36.78 -3.80 -10.53
N GLY A 498 -37.41 -4.16 -9.39
CA GLY A 498 -38.76 -3.68 -9.02
C GLY A 498 -39.81 -4.75 -8.72
N ILE A 499 -39.49 -6.04 -8.85
CA ILE A 499 -40.38 -7.16 -8.49
C ILE A 499 -39.79 -7.89 -7.28
N ALA A 500 -40.62 -8.30 -6.31
CA ALA A 500 -40.19 -9.03 -5.12
C ALA A 500 -39.37 -10.32 -5.44
N ILE A 501 -39.49 -10.84 -6.67
CA ILE A 501 -38.60 -11.85 -7.26
C ILE A 501 -38.11 -11.31 -8.62
N PRO A 502 -36.82 -10.96 -8.77
CA PRO A 502 -36.23 -10.52 -10.03
C PRO A 502 -36.36 -11.60 -11.11
N GLY A 503 -36.70 -11.21 -12.34
CA GLY A 503 -36.77 -12.13 -13.48
C GLY A 503 -36.66 -11.44 -14.84
N ILE A 504 -36.20 -12.20 -15.84
CA ILE A 504 -36.16 -11.81 -17.25
C ILE A 504 -37.15 -12.72 -18.00
N SER A 505 -38.08 -12.12 -18.75
CA SER A 505 -39.03 -12.87 -19.57
C SER A 505 -38.34 -13.40 -20.84
N ARG A 506 -39.02 -14.31 -21.56
CA ARG A 506 -38.52 -14.81 -22.84
C ARG A 506 -38.49 -13.69 -23.89
N GLU A 507 -39.52 -12.85 -23.87
CA GLU A 507 -39.73 -11.72 -24.75
C GLU A 507 -38.66 -10.64 -24.52
N ASP A 508 -38.25 -10.38 -23.27
CA ASP A 508 -37.14 -9.47 -22.96
C ASP A 508 -35.85 -9.84 -23.72
N VAL A 509 -35.59 -11.14 -23.92
CA VAL A 509 -34.43 -11.62 -24.68
C VAL A 509 -34.69 -11.60 -26.18
N LEU A 510 -35.85 -12.10 -26.63
CA LEU A 510 -36.16 -12.26 -28.05
C LEU A 510 -36.32 -10.92 -28.77
N ASP A 511 -36.95 -9.95 -28.13
CA ASP A 511 -37.31 -8.67 -28.74
C ASP A 511 -36.19 -7.61 -28.63
N THR A 512 -35.06 -7.98 -28.02
CA THR A 512 -33.94 -7.05 -27.89
C THR A 512 -33.42 -6.64 -29.28
N LEU A 513 -33.35 -5.34 -29.51
CA LEU A 513 -32.79 -4.77 -30.74
C LEU A 513 -31.26 -4.90 -30.71
N ILE A 514 -30.69 -5.48 -31.76
CA ILE A 514 -29.24 -5.64 -31.91
C ILE A 514 -28.81 -5.25 -33.34
N GLY A 515 -27.56 -4.81 -33.47
CA GLY A 515 -26.89 -4.69 -34.76
C GLY A 515 -26.13 -5.98 -35.06
N ILE A 516 -26.29 -6.54 -36.26
CA ILE A 516 -25.55 -7.72 -36.69
C ILE A 516 -24.58 -7.39 -37.85
N PRO A 517 -23.26 -7.66 -37.69
CA PRO A 517 -22.30 -7.54 -38.77
C PRO A 517 -22.36 -8.73 -39.74
N PRO A 518 -21.76 -8.58 -40.93
CA PRO A 518 -21.39 -9.72 -41.78
C PRO A 518 -20.59 -10.77 -41.01
N LEU A 519 -20.75 -12.06 -41.37
CA LEU A 519 -20.06 -13.15 -40.67
C LEU A 519 -18.52 -13.02 -40.69
N PRO A 520 -17.87 -12.63 -41.81
CA PRO A 520 -16.43 -12.38 -41.80
C PRO A 520 -16.02 -11.27 -40.81
N GLU A 521 -16.85 -10.24 -40.66
CA GLU A 521 -16.60 -9.15 -39.72
C GLU A 521 -16.78 -9.57 -38.27
N GLN A 522 -17.75 -10.45 -37.97
CA GLN A 522 -17.89 -11.05 -36.64
C GLN A 522 -16.58 -11.72 -36.19
N HIS A 523 -15.95 -12.52 -37.06
CA HIS A 523 -14.66 -13.15 -36.78
C HIS A 523 -13.55 -12.11 -36.55
N ARG A 524 -13.50 -11.03 -37.34
CA ARG A 524 -12.52 -9.94 -37.14
C ARG A 524 -12.71 -9.23 -35.80
N ILE A 525 -13.96 -8.97 -35.42
CA ILE A 525 -14.32 -8.36 -34.13
C ILE A 525 -13.88 -9.26 -32.99
N VAL A 526 -14.22 -10.56 -33.04
CA VAL A 526 -13.84 -11.54 -32.02
C VAL A 526 -12.33 -11.61 -31.85
N ALA A 527 -11.59 -11.79 -32.94
CA ALA A 527 -10.13 -11.83 -32.90
C ALA A 527 -9.53 -10.57 -32.27
N LYS A 528 -10.12 -9.39 -32.55
CA LYS A 528 -9.65 -8.13 -32.00
C LYS A 528 -9.98 -7.97 -30.52
N VAL A 529 -11.18 -8.35 -30.10
CA VAL A 529 -11.59 -8.35 -28.68
C VAL A 529 -10.69 -9.29 -27.89
N ASP A 530 -10.45 -10.51 -28.37
CA ASP A 530 -9.58 -11.48 -27.70
C ASP A 530 -8.16 -10.95 -27.51
N GLN A 531 -7.58 -10.32 -28.55
CA GLN A 531 -6.29 -9.66 -28.46
C GLN A 531 -6.26 -8.60 -27.34
N LEU A 532 -7.26 -7.74 -27.29
CA LEU A 532 -7.31 -6.63 -26.34
C LEU A 532 -7.62 -7.10 -24.90
N MET A 533 -8.45 -8.12 -24.75
CA MET A 533 -8.74 -8.75 -23.46
C MET A 533 -7.48 -9.39 -22.88
N ALA A 534 -6.70 -10.12 -23.71
CA ALA A 534 -5.43 -10.69 -23.30
C ALA A 534 -4.43 -9.62 -22.82
N LEU A 535 -4.35 -8.48 -23.51
CA LEU A 535 -3.52 -7.34 -23.08
C LEU A 535 -4.01 -6.75 -21.75
N CYS A 536 -5.32 -6.63 -21.55
CA CYS A 536 -5.90 -6.19 -20.28
C CYS A 536 -5.57 -7.16 -19.12
N ASP A 537 -5.59 -8.48 -19.38
CA ASP A 537 -5.22 -9.49 -18.40
C ASP A 537 -3.72 -9.46 -18.04
N GLN A 538 -2.86 -9.26 -19.03
CA GLN A 538 -1.43 -9.04 -18.80
C GLN A 538 -1.18 -7.79 -17.96
N LEU A 539 -1.87 -6.68 -18.27
CA LEU A 539 -1.76 -5.44 -17.52
C LEU A 539 -2.21 -5.62 -16.06
N LYS A 540 -3.35 -6.29 -15.86
CA LYS A 540 -3.88 -6.63 -14.53
C LYS A 540 -2.87 -7.47 -13.74
N THR A 541 -2.26 -8.46 -14.38
CA THR A 541 -1.26 -9.35 -13.75
C THR A 541 -0.03 -8.55 -13.30
N ARG A 542 0.53 -7.70 -14.18
CA ARG A 542 1.68 -6.84 -13.84
C ARG A 542 1.37 -5.87 -12.71
N LEU A 543 0.16 -5.30 -12.69
CA LEU A 543 -0.28 -4.42 -11.62
C LEU A 543 -0.35 -5.14 -10.26
N THR A 544 -0.89 -6.35 -10.24
CA THR A 544 -0.95 -7.19 -9.03
C THR A 544 0.46 -7.53 -8.53
N GLN A 545 1.37 -7.92 -9.42
CA GLN A 545 2.77 -8.22 -9.06
C GLN A 545 3.48 -6.99 -8.48
N ALA A 546 3.32 -5.82 -9.11
CA ALA A 546 3.89 -4.57 -8.61
C ALA A 546 3.36 -4.20 -7.21
N ARG A 547 2.07 -4.43 -6.96
CA ARG A 547 1.46 -4.22 -5.64
C ARG A 547 2.04 -5.16 -4.58
N GLN A 548 2.15 -6.45 -4.88
CA GLN A 548 2.74 -7.45 -3.98
C GLN A 548 4.21 -7.12 -3.66
N LEU A 549 4.99 -6.73 -4.66
CA LEU A 549 6.37 -6.32 -4.46
C LEU A 549 6.47 -5.08 -3.55
N ASN A 550 5.57 -4.11 -3.73
CA ASN A 550 5.54 -2.91 -2.87
C ASN A 550 5.13 -3.24 -1.43
N GLU A 551 4.18 -4.16 -1.22
CA GLU A 551 3.84 -4.66 0.13
C GLU A 551 5.04 -5.36 0.80
N GLN A 552 5.78 -6.19 0.05
CA GLN A 552 6.99 -6.84 0.54
C GLN A 552 8.08 -5.81 0.87
N LEU A 553 8.28 -4.82 0.02
CA LEU A 553 9.23 -3.73 0.27
C LEU A 553 8.88 -2.98 1.56
N VAL A 554 7.61 -2.62 1.76
CA VAL A 554 7.16 -1.98 2.99
C VAL A 554 7.39 -2.84 4.22
N LYS A 555 7.10 -4.14 4.13
CA LYS A 555 7.38 -5.08 5.22
C LYS A 555 8.87 -5.09 5.57
N THR A 556 9.75 -5.24 4.57
CA THR A 556 11.20 -5.22 4.77
C THR A 556 11.73 -3.88 5.28
N LEU A 557 11.16 -2.76 4.84
CA LEU A 557 11.53 -1.43 5.34
C LEU A 557 11.17 -1.26 6.82
N VAL A 558 9.98 -1.73 7.22
CA VAL A 558 9.55 -1.74 8.63
C VAL A 558 10.42 -2.69 9.45
N GLU A 559 10.74 -3.89 8.95
CA GLU A 559 11.65 -4.82 9.62
C GLU A 559 13.02 -4.19 9.81
N ARG A 560 13.64 -3.62 8.77
CA ARG A 560 14.92 -2.91 8.87
C ARG A 560 14.87 -1.71 9.81
N ALA A 561 13.74 -0.98 9.86
CA ALA A 561 13.53 0.11 10.80
C ALA A 561 13.69 -0.33 12.26
N LEU A 562 13.29 -1.57 12.54
CA LEU A 562 13.26 -2.18 13.86
C LEU A 562 14.51 -3.03 14.14
N GLU A 563 15.12 -3.63 13.10
CA GLU A 563 16.28 -4.54 13.15
C GLU A 563 17.64 -3.85 13.06
N HIS A 564 17.72 -2.59 12.64
CA HIS A 564 18.94 -1.79 12.83
C HIS A 564 19.13 -1.55 14.34
N ASP A 565 19.61 -2.60 15.04
CA ASP A 565 20.61 -2.58 16.11
C ASP A 565 20.95 -3.96 16.73
N ASP A 566 20.36 -5.09 16.30
CA ASP A 566 20.66 -6.38 16.99
C ASP A 566 22.12 -6.85 16.86
N LYS A 567 22.94 -6.21 16.01
CA LYS A 567 24.40 -6.35 16.02
C LYS A 567 25.09 -5.08 15.53
N GLN A 568 25.04 -4.00 16.30
CA GLN A 568 26.08 -2.97 16.22
C GLN A 568 26.05 -2.07 17.45
N THR A 569 26.62 -2.58 18.55
CA THR A 569 27.40 -1.66 19.40
C THR A 569 28.39 -0.98 18.45
N PRO A 570 28.41 0.36 18.32
CA PRO A 570 29.41 1.01 17.52
C PRO A 570 30.75 0.69 18.18
N ILE A 571 31.47 -0.29 17.62
CA ILE A 571 32.92 -0.30 17.72
C ILE A 571 33.28 1.05 17.14
N ALA A 572 33.66 1.99 18.00
CA ALA A 572 34.19 3.27 17.58
C ALA A 572 35.28 2.97 16.56
N THR A 573 34.95 3.06 15.27
CA THR A 573 35.92 2.80 14.23
C THR A 573 36.81 4.01 14.27
N ASP A 574 38.07 3.77 14.62
CA ASP A 574 39.09 4.80 14.62
C ASP A 574 38.98 5.62 13.32
N GLN A 575 38.82 6.94 13.45
CA GLN A 575 38.59 7.88 12.35
C GLN A 575 39.66 7.72 11.26
N LYS A 576 40.91 7.46 11.68
CA LYS A 576 42.01 7.22 10.75
C LYS A 576 41.74 5.97 9.90
N THR A 577 41.30 4.88 10.52
CA THR A 577 40.93 3.63 9.83
C THR A 577 39.74 3.83 8.89
N ALA A 578 38.68 4.52 9.32
CA ALA A 578 37.51 4.78 8.48
C ALA A 578 37.87 5.56 7.20
N ARG A 579 38.67 6.64 7.34
CA ARG A 579 39.20 7.42 6.21
C ARG A 579 40.01 6.57 5.25
N THR A 580 40.93 5.76 5.77
CA THR A 580 41.80 4.91 4.96
C THR A 580 40.99 3.86 4.19
N LEU A 581 40.02 3.19 4.83
CA LEU A 581 39.21 2.17 4.17
C LEU A 581 38.32 2.74 3.07
N LEU A 582 37.71 3.91 3.29
CA LEU A 582 36.93 4.60 2.25
C LEU A 582 37.82 4.98 1.06
N ALA A 583 38.97 5.61 1.32
CA ALA A 583 39.90 6.00 0.26
C ALA A 583 40.46 4.78 -0.49
N ALA A 584 40.71 3.67 0.21
CA ALA A 584 41.15 2.41 -0.36
C ALA A 584 40.10 1.83 -1.31
N GLU A 585 38.83 1.77 -0.92
CA GLU A 585 37.76 1.24 -1.78
C GLU A 585 37.56 2.12 -3.01
N VAL A 586 37.51 3.45 -2.84
CA VAL A 586 37.41 4.38 -3.98
C VAL A 586 38.57 4.19 -4.96
N THR A 587 39.80 4.08 -4.44
CA THR A 587 41.00 3.85 -5.26
C THR A 587 40.94 2.48 -5.94
N HIS A 588 40.55 1.43 -5.22
CA HIS A 588 40.41 0.09 -5.76
C HIS A 588 39.46 0.04 -6.96
N ARG A 589 38.32 0.73 -6.86
CA ARG A 589 37.29 0.74 -7.90
C ARG A 589 37.62 1.62 -9.09
N LEU A 590 38.47 2.63 -8.92
CA LEU A 590 38.71 3.67 -9.93
C LEU A 590 40.16 3.78 -10.44
N HIS A 591 41.17 3.14 -9.82
CA HIS A 591 42.58 3.31 -10.20
C HIS A 591 42.90 3.01 -11.67
N ALA A 592 42.16 2.09 -12.30
CA ALA A 592 42.34 1.77 -13.72
C ALA A 592 41.79 2.84 -14.68
N GLN A 593 41.00 3.80 -14.18
CA GLN A 593 40.41 4.85 -15.00
C GLN A 593 41.44 5.93 -15.34
N ARG A 594 41.58 6.27 -16.63
CA ARG A 594 42.49 7.32 -17.10
C ARG A 594 42.20 8.69 -16.47
N THR A 595 40.95 8.96 -16.09
CA THR A 595 40.54 10.22 -15.44
C THR A 595 40.74 10.23 -13.92
N PHE A 596 41.13 9.11 -13.30
CA PHE A 596 41.25 9.01 -11.85
C PHE A 596 42.64 9.33 -11.32
N GLY A 597 42.69 10.21 -10.33
CA GLY A 597 43.90 10.67 -9.66
C GLY A 597 43.55 11.38 -8.36
N GLN A 598 44.55 11.93 -7.66
CA GLN A 598 44.39 12.51 -6.32
C GLN A 598 43.24 13.53 -6.20
N ARG A 599 43.08 14.42 -7.19
CA ARG A 599 41.99 15.40 -7.19
C ARG A 599 40.62 14.73 -7.19
N LYS A 600 40.42 13.73 -8.06
CA LYS A 600 39.17 12.99 -8.17
C LYS A 600 38.92 12.13 -6.93
N LEU A 601 39.95 11.48 -6.38
CA LEU A 601 39.86 10.76 -5.10
C LEU A 601 39.31 11.67 -3.99
N GLN A 602 39.87 12.86 -3.81
CA GLN A 602 39.39 13.82 -2.81
C GLN A 602 37.91 14.20 -3.03
N LYS A 603 37.48 14.39 -4.29
CA LYS A 603 36.10 14.75 -4.60
C LYS A 603 35.12 13.61 -4.33
N VAL A 604 35.51 12.38 -4.67
CA VAL A 604 34.69 11.19 -4.40
C VAL A 604 34.61 10.95 -2.90
N VAL A 605 35.70 11.07 -2.15
CA VAL A 605 35.71 10.93 -0.69
C VAL A 605 34.82 11.97 -0.02
N TYR A 606 34.94 13.25 -0.41
CA TYR A 606 34.06 14.30 0.10
C TYR A 606 32.59 13.99 -0.21
N LEU A 607 32.25 13.70 -1.47
CA LEU A 607 30.87 13.47 -1.83
C LEU A 607 30.30 12.21 -1.16
N ALA A 608 31.10 11.16 -1.02
CA ALA A 608 30.73 9.94 -0.31
C ALA A 608 30.47 10.21 1.18
N GLU A 609 31.35 10.96 1.86
CA GLU A 609 31.14 11.35 3.26
C GLU A 609 29.79 12.06 3.45
N TYR A 610 29.48 13.05 2.63
CA TYR A 610 28.30 13.88 2.83
C TYR A 610 27.02 13.24 2.31
N ALA A 611 27.06 12.58 1.15
CA ALA A 611 25.89 11.93 0.56
C ALA A 611 25.52 10.62 1.29
N ALA A 612 26.51 9.86 1.76
CA ALA A 612 26.29 8.66 2.56
C ALA A 612 26.18 8.94 4.07
N ARG A 613 26.43 10.19 4.50
CA ARG A 613 26.36 10.67 5.89
C ARG A 613 27.31 9.92 6.84
N LEU A 614 28.56 9.77 6.41
CA LEU A 614 29.60 8.99 7.11
C LEU A 614 30.21 9.80 8.26
N ASP A 615 29.62 9.74 9.45
CA ASP A 615 30.08 10.50 10.62
C ASP A 615 31.51 10.15 11.06
N ALA A 616 31.99 8.95 10.75
CA ALA A 616 33.35 8.51 11.11
C ALA A 616 34.48 9.21 10.31
N ILE A 617 34.17 9.88 9.18
CA ILE A 617 35.19 10.52 8.33
C ILE A 617 35.60 11.90 8.89
N GLN A 618 34.62 12.75 9.22
CA GLN A 618 34.78 14.12 9.73
C GLN A 618 35.88 14.94 9.05
N GLY A 619 35.87 15.03 7.71
CA GLY A 619 36.88 15.78 6.99
C GLY A 619 36.80 17.29 7.24
N SER A 620 37.95 17.97 7.24
CA SER A 620 38.10 19.41 7.45
C SER A 620 38.43 20.10 6.13
N TYR A 621 37.39 20.30 5.32
CA TYR A 621 37.54 20.72 3.93
C TYR A 621 37.65 22.24 3.76
N LEU A 622 38.76 22.66 3.15
CA LEU A 622 39.00 24.04 2.74
C LEU A 622 38.44 24.31 1.33
N ARG A 623 37.90 25.51 1.13
CA ARG A 623 37.50 26.03 -0.19
C ARG A 623 38.74 26.33 -1.02
N ASN A 624 39.01 25.52 -2.04
CA ASN A 624 40.22 25.61 -2.85
C ASN A 624 39.92 25.59 -4.37
N VAL A 625 40.94 25.77 -5.20
CA VAL A 625 40.87 25.86 -6.67
C VAL A 625 40.04 24.73 -7.27
N ALA A 626 40.28 23.48 -6.88
CA ALA A 626 39.55 22.31 -7.40
C ALA A 626 38.29 21.94 -6.59
N GLY A 627 37.76 22.84 -5.74
CA GLY A 627 36.64 22.57 -4.82
C GLY A 627 37.12 22.13 -3.43
N PRO A 628 36.28 21.47 -2.61
CA PRO A 628 36.58 21.20 -1.19
C PRO A 628 37.80 20.29 -1.05
N HIS A 629 38.79 20.69 -0.24
CA HIS A 629 40.08 20.00 -0.13
C HIS A 629 40.56 19.92 1.33
N ASP A 630 40.92 18.72 1.76
CA ASP A 630 41.52 18.44 3.06
C ASP A 630 42.88 17.79 2.81
N ARG A 631 43.94 18.56 3.05
CA ARG A 631 45.32 18.12 2.83
C ARG A 631 45.77 17.10 3.86
N HIS A 632 45.32 17.23 5.11
CA HIS A 632 45.71 16.32 6.18
C HIS A 632 45.11 14.95 5.97
N LEU A 633 43.81 14.90 5.61
CA LEU A 633 43.13 13.66 5.24
C LEU A 633 43.85 12.98 4.07
N MET A 634 44.17 13.72 3.00
CA MET A 634 44.85 13.12 1.83
C MET A 634 46.24 12.58 2.14
N ASN A 635 47.06 13.34 2.84
CA ASN A 635 48.40 12.88 3.23
C ASN A 635 48.32 11.63 4.12
N GLN A 636 47.35 11.60 5.04
CA GLN A 636 47.12 10.47 5.93
C GLN A 636 46.71 9.22 5.15
N VAL A 637 45.69 9.31 4.29
CA VAL A 637 45.21 8.12 3.57
C VAL A 637 46.25 7.63 2.57
N GLU A 638 46.95 8.51 1.84
CA GLU A 638 47.99 8.10 0.89
C GLU A 638 49.16 7.39 1.56
N ALA A 639 49.60 7.89 2.73
CA ALA A 639 50.65 7.24 3.51
C ALA A 639 50.21 5.84 3.96
N GLU A 640 48.97 5.69 4.44
CA GLU A 640 48.44 4.40 4.87
C GLU A 640 48.23 3.42 3.71
N LEU A 641 47.74 3.88 2.54
CA LEU A 641 47.60 3.02 1.36
C LEU A 641 48.94 2.41 0.94
N GLN A 642 50.03 3.18 1.06
CA GLN A 642 51.38 2.73 0.75
C GLN A 642 51.95 1.82 1.85
N THR A 643 51.82 2.20 3.13
CA THR A 643 52.26 1.38 4.28
C THR A 643 51.59 0.01 4.28
N GLN A 644 50.29 -0.06 3.97
CA GLN A 644 49.53 -1.32 3.87
C GLN A 644 49.79 -2.08 2.56
N GLN A 645 50.65 -1.57 1.67
CA GLN A 645 50.95 -2.15 0.36
C GLN A 645 49.69 -2.37 -0.51
N TRP A 646 48.69 -1.48 -0.40
CA TRP A 646 47.48 -1.55 -1.21
C TRP A 646 47.63 -0.76 -2.52
N TYR A 647 47.98 0.52 -2.41
CA TYR A 647 48.13 1.43 -3.55
C TYR A 647 49.19 2.47 -3.25
N GLU A 648 49.91 2.90 -4.27
CA GLU A 648 50.83 4.04 -4.17
C GLU A 648 50.46 5.14 -5.18
N ARG A 649 50.69 6.40 -4.78
CA ARG A 649 50.55 7.55 -5.67
C ARG A 649 51.79 7.64 -6.56
N ILE A 650 51.56 7.75 -7.87
CA ILE A 650 52.61 7.97 -8.87
C ILE A 650 52.35 9.26 -9.63
N ASP A 651 53.41 9.90 -10.11
CA ASP A 651 53.32 11.02 -11.03
C ASP A 651 53.01 10.51 -12.44
N ARG A 652 52.11 11.21 -13.14
CA ARG A 652 51.85 10.93 -14.54
C ARG A 652 52.95 11.56 -15.39
N GLU A 653 53.16 11.03 -16.60
CA GLU A 653 54.00 11.68 -17.63
C GLU A 653 53.44 13.06 -18.03
N THR A 654 52.14 13.26 -17.82
CA THR A 654 51.42 14.53 -17.97
C THR A 654 51.14 15.15 -16.59
N VAL A 655 50.60 16.36 -16.54
CA VAL A 655 50.27 17.02 -15.26
C VAL A 655 49.27 16.18 -14.44
N GLY A 656 49.65 15.83 -13.21
CA GLY A 656 48.78 15.20 -12.21
C GLY A 656 49.32 13.88 -11.66
N HIS A 657 48.50 13.20 -10.86
CA HIS A 657 48.85 11.94 -10.19
C HIS A 657 47.93 10.80 -10.62
N ALA A 658 48.41 9.57 -10.51
CA ALA A 658 47.64 8.33 -10.63
C ALA A 658 47.91 7.43 -9.43
N TYR A 659 47.18 6.32 -9.30
CA TYR A 659 47.42 5.31 -8.28
C TYR A 659 47.75 3.97 -8.93
N ARG A 660 48.81 3.32 -8.47
CA ARG A 660 49.24 2.00 -8.93
C ARG A 660 48.94 0.95 -7.86
N PRO A 661 48.34 -0.21 -8.20
CA PRO A 661 48.15 -1.30 -7.24
C PRO A 661 49.50 -1.87 -6.78
N LEU A 662 49.60 -2.18 -5.49
CA LEU A 662 50.75 -2.83 -4.86
C LEU A 662 50.43 -4.31 -4.52
N SER A 663 51.34 -4.99 -3.84
CA SER A 663 51.27 -6.46 -3.62
C SER A 663 50.04 -6.93 -2.83
N GLN A 664 49.43 -6.08 -2.01
CA GLN A 664 48.24 -6.39 -1.20
C GLN A 664 46.98 -5.63 -1.67
N ALA A 665 46.98 -5.10 -2.91
CA ALA A 665 45.83 -4.38 -3.46
C ALA A 665 44.51 -5.17 -3.33
N GLY A 666 43.46 -4.50 -2.84
CA GLY A 666 42.13 -5.10 -2.65
C GLY A 666 41.90 -5.83 -1.31
N GLN A 667 42.94 -6.04 -0.48
CA GLN A 667 42.77 -6.76 0.79
C GLN A 667 42.01 -5.98 1.87
N HIS A 668 41.92 -4.64 1.74
CA HIS A 668 41.09 -3.79 2.61
C HIS A 668 39.60 -4.13 2.56
N ARG A 669 39.11 -4.79 1.50
CA ARG A 669 37.67 -4.99 1.25
C ARG A 669 36.95 -5.73 2.38
N GLN A 670 37.60 -6.71 3.01
CA GLN A 670 37.00 -7.41 4.14
C GLN A 670 36.79 -6.47 5.34
N ALA A 671 37.76 -5.60 5.62
CA ALA A 671 37.65 -4.60 6.68
C ALA A 671 36.63 -3.52 6.31
N TYR A 672 36.65 -3.02 5.07
CA TYR A 672 35.67 -2.07 4.53
C TYR A 672 34.22 -2.58 4.70
N ASN A 673 33.96 -3.83 4.33
CA ASN A 673 32.63 -4.45 4.44
C ASN A 673 32.16 -4.63 5.90
N ARG A 674 33.10 -4.65 6.87
CA ARG A 674 32.78 -4.73 8.30
C ARG A 674 32.60 -3.34 8.93
N THR A 675 33.28 -2.33 8.40
CA THR A 675 33.25 -0.95 8.93
C THR A 675 31.97 -0.22 8.58
N TRP A 676 31.50 -0.32 7.33
CA TRP A 676 30.31 0.42 6.88
C TRP A 676 29.09 -0.50 6.87
N SER A 677 27.93 0.03 7.24
CA SER A 677 26.65 -0.66 7.10
C SER A 677 26.32 -0.92 5.62
N ALA A 678 25.43 -1.88 5.34
CA ALA A 678 25.02 -2.17 3.96
C ALA A 678 24.42 -0.95 3.24
N ASN A 679 23.76 -0.04 3.97
CA ASN A 679 23.20 1.19 3.43
C ASN A 679 24.28 2.22 3.07
N GLU A 680 25.25 2.42 3.97
CA GLU A 680 26.41 3.29 3.70
C GLU A 680 27.22 2.77 2.51
N GLN A 681 27.49 1.46 2.46
CA GLN A 681 28.16 0.82 1.33
C GLN A 681 27.42 1.07 0.01
N ALA A 682 26.09 0.90 -0.01
CA ALA A 682 25.28 1.13 -1.21
C ALA A 682 25.35 2.60 -1.69
N LYS A 683 25.36 3.57 -0.76
CA LYS A 683 25.49 4.99 -1.12
C LYS A 683 26.90 5.35 -1.58
N ILE A 684 27.94 4.84 -0.92
CA ILE A 684 29.33 5.00 -1.35
C ILE A 684 29.50 4.46 -2.77
N GLU A 685 28.95 3.27 -3.03
CA GLU A 685 28.95 2.63 -4.35
C GLU A 685 28.26 3.51 -5.40
N GLN A 686 27.08 4.05 -5.10
CA GLN A 686 26.37 4.96 -6.00
C GLN A 686 27.20 6.22 -6.32
N VAL A 687 27.92 6.79 -5.34
CA VAL A 687 28.81 7.94 -5.57
C VAL A 687 29.98 7.54 -6.49
N ILE A 688 30.61 6.39 -6.23
CA ILE A 688 31.73 5.88 -7.04
C ILE A 688 31.28 5.67 -8.49
N GLU A 689 30.16 4.98 -8.70
CA GLU A 689 29.63 4.70 -10.04
C GLU A 689 29.18 5.97 -10.77
N LEU A 690 28.50 6.88 -10.07
CA LEU A 690 28.08 8.16 -10.63
C LEU A 690 29.27 8.96 -11.16
N MET A 691 30.37 8.99 -10.41
CA MET A 691 31.57 9.76 -10.76
C MET A 691 32.56 8.98 -11.64
N ARG A 692 32.33 7.70 -11.94
CA ARG A 692 33.30 6.80 -12.62
C ARG A 692 33.84 7.43 -13.91
N ASP A 693 32.96 7.89 -14.79
CA ASP A 693 33.33 8.40 -16.12
C ASP A 693 33.48 9.92 -16.19
N TRP A 694 33.41 10.62 -15.06
CA TRP A 694 33.52 12.08 -15.05
C TRP A 694 34.95 12.55 -15.24
N ASP A 695 35.10 13.64 -15.99
CA ASP A 695 36.35 14.38 -16.10
C ASP A 695 36.59 15.27 -14.86
N THR A 696 37.74 15.96 -14.85
CA THR A 696 38.15 16.79 -13.71
C THR A 696 37.24 18.00 -13.53
N ASP A 697 36.80 18.63 -14.61
CA ASP A 697 35.99 19.84 -14.55
C ASP A 697 34.56 19.52 -14.06
N ARG A 698 33.94 18.43 -14.51
CA ARG A 698 32.64 17.97 -14.02
C ARG A 698 32.69 17.58 -12.54
N CYS A 699 33.74 16.88 -12.11
CA CYS A 699 33.96 16.55 -10.69
C CYS A 699 34.10 17.82 -9.85
N GLU A 700 34.93 18.77 -10.30
CA GLU A 700 35.13 20.04 -9.61
C GLU A 700 33.83 20.82 -9.50
N MET A 701 33.12 21.03 -10.61
CA MET A 701 31.93 21.86 -10.62
C MET A 701 30.85 21.29 -9.69
N THR A 702 30.55 20.01 -9.87
CA THR A 702 29.47 19.34 -9.12
C THR A 702 29.75 19.34 -7.62
N VAL A 703 30.97 18.98 -7.22
CA VAL A 703 31.32 18.86 -5.80
C VAL A 703 31.52 20.22 -5.13
N THR A 704 31.93 21.24 -5.89
CA THR A 704 31.97 22.63 -5.39
C THR A 704 30.56 23.18 -5.15
N LEU A 705 29.63 22.97 -6.08
CA LEU A 705 28.21 23.35 -5.93
C LEU A 705 27.56 22.61 -4.77
N TYR A 706 27.80 21.30 -4.65
CA TYR A 706 27.25 20.48 -3.57
C TYR A 706 27.68 21.04 -2.21
N ALA A 707 28.97 21.33 -2.06
CA ALA A 707 29.52 21.89 -0.84
C ALA A 707 28.95 23.27 -0.49
N ALA A 708 28.88 24.17 -1.48
CA ALA A 708 28.30 25.50 -1.27
C ALA A 708 26.82 25.41 -0.87
N TRP A 709 26.04 24.58 -1.55
CA TRP A 709 24.64 24.36 -1.20
C TRP A 709 24.50 23.73 0.20
N ASN A 710 25.32 22.74 0.55
CA ASN A 710 25.30 22.13 1.88
C ASN A 710 25.64 23.15 2.98
N ASP A 711 26.61 24.05 2.75
CA ASP A 711 26.96 25.12 3.69
C ASP A 711 25.76 26.04 3.97
N PHE A 712 24.99 26.43 2.96
CA PHE A 712 23.78 27.25 3.17
C PHE A 712 22.76 26.53 4.07
N ILE A 713 22.59 25.22 3.90
CA ILE A 713 21.67 24.43 4.72
C ILE A 713 22.17 24.36 6.17
N ILE A 714 23.47 24.10 6.36
CA ILE A 714 24.10 24.07 7.70
C ILE A 714 23.93 25.42 8.41
N GLU A 715 24.06 26.53 7.68
CA GLU A 715 23.94 27.90 8.21
C GLU A 715 22.50 28.38 8.37
N GLY A 716 21.50 27.61 7.92
CA GLY A 716 20.11 28.04 7.90
C GLY A 716 19.83 29.24 6.97
N ARG A 717 20.68 29.47 5.97
CA ARG A 717 20.52 30.57 5.00
C ARG A 717 19.49 30.21 3.93
N PRO A 718 18.73 31.18 3.39
CA PRO A 718 17.84 30.94 2.26
C PRO A 718 18.61 30.39 1.05
N VAL A 719 18.16 29.25 0.53
CA VAL A 719 18.77 28.57 -0.61
C VAL A 719 18.10 29.03 -1.90
N SER A 720 18.88 29.59 -2.82
CA SER A 720 18.46 29.84 -4.21
C SER A 720 19.60 29.52 -5.18
N ASP A 721 19.27 29.26 -6.44
CA ASP A 721 20.26 28.82 -7.43
C ASP A 721 21.28 29.91 -7.71
N ASP A 722 20.83 31.16 -7.80
CA ASP A 722 21.71 32.32 -7.90
C ASP A 722 22.59 32.46 -6.66
N ALA A 723 22.05 32.30 -5.45
CA ALA A 723 22.85 32.43 -4.24
C ALA A 723 23.94 31.34 -4.11
N ILE A 724 23.64 30.09 -4.50
CA ILE A 724 24.62 29.00 -4.51
C ILE A 724 25.73 29.28 -5.54
N VAL A 725 25.34 29.66 -6.76
CA VAL A 725 26.31 29.91 -7.85
C VAL A 725 27.16 31.14 -7.56
N ASP A 726 26.57 32.22 -7.04
CA ASP A 726 27.30 33.43 -6.67
C ASP A 726 28.27 33.16 -5.50
N GLU A 727 27.90 32.32 -4.52
CA GLU A 727 28.82 31.87 -3.46
C GLU A 727 30.03 31.14 -4.06
N VAL A 728 29.81 30.19 -4.97
CA VAL A 728 30.89 29.47 -5.66
C VAL A 728 31.79 30.39 -6.47
N MET A 729 31.21 31.34 -7.20
CA MET A 729 31.98 32.23 -8.07
C MET A 729 32.79 33.28 -7.32
N HIS A 730 32.32 33.74 -6.16
CA HIS A 730 32.89 34.91 -5.49
C HIS A 730 33.50 34.64 -4.11
N ARG A 731 33.08 33.57 -3.41
CA ARG A 731 33.52 33.27 -2.03
C ARG A 731 34.34 31.99 -1.88
N TRP A 732 34.70 31.36 -3.00
CA TRP A 732 35.58 30.19 -3.01
C TRP A 732 36.99 30.56 -3.45
N ASN A 733 37.27 30.57 -4.75
CA ASN A 733 38.59 30.88 -5.29
C ASN A 733 38.39 31.58 -6.64
N GLU A 734 39.22 32.59 -6.95
CA GLU A 734 39.11 33.34 -8.22
C GLU A 734 39.18 32.45 -9.47
N ALA A 735 39.87 31.31 -9.40
CA ALA A 735 39.92 30.34 -10.49
C ALA A 735 38.54 29.76 -10.86
N LYS A 736 37.51 29.89 -10.02
CA LYS A 736 36.13 29.48 -10.33
C LYS A 736 35.49 30.30 -11.45
N LEU A 737 36.01 31.51 -11.71
CA LEU A 737 35.61 32.36 -12.82
C LEU A 737 36.00 31.78 -14.19
N ARG A 738 36.83 30.72 -14.25
CA ARG A 738 37.10 29.97 -15.49
C ARG A 738 35.86 29.30 -16.08
N PHE A 739 34.81 29.09 -15.26
CA PHE A 739 33.49 28.65 -15.72
C PHE A 739 32.50 29.81 -15.65
N SER A 740 31.79 30.06 -16.75
CA SER A 740 30.73 31.09 -16.80
C SER A 740 29.57 30.75 -15.85
N LYS A 741 28.86 31.77 -15.35
CA LYS A 741 27.63 31.61 -14.52
C LYS A 741 26.61 30.64 -15.15
N GLY A 742 26.40 30.70 -16.46
CA GLY A 742 25.49 29.78 -17.17
C GLY A 742 25.91 28.30 -17.09
N LYS A 743 27.22 28.01 -17.11
CA LYS A 743 27.74 26.64 -16.93
C LYS A 743 27.50 26.14 -15.50
N TRP A 744 27.68 27.00 -14.50
CA TRP A 744 27.38 26.66 -13.09
C TRP A 744 25.90 26.37 -12.87
N LEU A 745 25.02 27.22 -13.40
CA LEU A 745 23.57 27.00 -13.33
C LEU A 745 23.13 25.72 -14.04
N ALA A 746 23.72 25.41 -15.21
CA ALA A 746 23.44 24.16 -15.92
C ALA A 746 23.88 22.93 -15.09
N ALA A 747 25.06 22.99 -14.47
CA ALA A 747 25.53 21.92 -13.58
C ALA A 747 24.63 21.75 -12.34
N LEU A 748 24.20 22.84 -11.71
CA LEU A 748 23.27 22.81 -10.57
C LEU A 748 21.89 22.26 -10.96
N THR A 749 21.39 22.63 -12.14
CA THR A 749 20.13 22.11 -12.68
C THR A 749 20.21 20.59 -12.89
N GLU A 750 21.33 20.11 -13.43
CA GLU A 750 21.55 18.68 -13.60
C GLU A 750 21.67 17.97 -12.25
N MET A 751 22.40 18.56 -11.27
CA MET A 751 22.49 18.02 -9.92
C MET A 751 21.12 17.77 -9.29
N LYS A 752 20.19 18.72 -9.42
CA LYS A 752 18.85 18.61 -8.84
C LYS A 752 18.00 17.46 -9.39
N LYS A 753 18.35 16.91 -10.56
CA LYS A 753 17.69 15.70 -11.10
C LYS A 753 18.14 14.43 -10.41
N HIS A 754 19.28 14.46 -9.71
CA HIS A 754 19.88 13.32 -9.03
C HIS A 754 19.73 13.48 -7.52
N GLY A 755 18.90 12.65 -6.88
CA GLY A 755 18.65 12.73 -5.44
C GLY A 755 19.93 12.65 -4.57
N LEU A 756 20.96 11.93 -5.04
CA LEU A 756 22.26 11.82 -4.37
C LEU A 756 23.06 13.13 -4.34
N LEU A 757 22.83 14.04 -5.30
CA LEU A 757 23.51 15.32 -5.44
C LEU A 757 22.73 16.48 -4.81
N THR A 758 21.69 16.18 -4.03
CA THR A 758 20.93 17.15 -3.24
C THR A 758 21.37 17.07 -1.78
N PRO A 759 22.11 18.06 -1.24
CA PRO A 759 22.61 18.02 0.12
C PRO A 759 21.50 18.17 1.16
N THR A 760 21.77 17.67 2.38
CA THR A 760 20.81 17.64 3.50
C THR A 760 21.26 18.44 4.71
N GLY A 761 22.40 19.14 4.63
CA GLY A 761 22.99 19.86 5.77
C GLY A 761 23.77 18.98 6.73
N PHE A 762 24.32 17.87 6.25
CA PHE A 762 25.14 16.96 7.05
C PHE A 762 26.61 17.40 7.09
N GLY A 763 27.33 17.07 8.16
CA GLY A 763 28.78 17.27 8.28
C GLY A 763 29.20 18.68 8.71
N LYS A 764 30.49 18.99 8.54
CA LYS A 764 31.05 20.30 8.86
C LYS A 764 30.91 21.24 7.66
N ARG A 765 30.71 22.52 7.92
CA ARG A 765 30.78 23.57 6.89
C ARG A 765 32.19 23.63 6.30
N THR A 766 32.31 23.88 4.99
CA THR A 766 33.63 24.20 4.40
C THR A 766 34.16 25.55 4.89
N SER A 767 35.49 25.68 5.01
CA SER A 767 36.13 26.90 5.53
C SER A 767 37.16 27.49 4.55
N GLY A 768 37.57 28.75 4.78
CA GLY A 768 38.48 29.50 3.90
C GLY A 768 37.78 30.16 2.69
N GLY A 769 38.55 30.50 1.66
CA GLY A 769 38.07 31.16 0.43
C GLY A 769 38.46 32.64 0.30
N THR A 770 38.09 33.30 -0.80
CA THR A 770 38.56 34.64 -1.21
C THR A 770 38.04 35.85 -0.41
N LEU A 771 37.43 35.64 0.76
CA LEU A 771 37.08 36.72 1.70
C LEU A 771 37.25 36.23 3.14
N THR A 772 38.50 36.15 3.61
CA THR A 772 38.80 36.39 5.02
C THR A 772 38.93 37.90 5.21
N LEU A 773 37.80 38.59 5.42
CA LEU A 773 37.83 39.90 6.08
C LEU A 773 37.71 39.66 7.59
N PRO A 774 38.65 40.16 8.41
CA PRO A 774 38.60 40.02 9.86
C PRO A 774 37.44 40.87 10.42
N GLY A 775 36.61 40.29 11.30
CA GLY A 775 35.57 41.05 12.01
C GLY A 775 34.27 40.32 12.37
N PHE A 776 34.13 39.04 12.07
CA PHE A 776 33.00 38.24 12.57
C PHE A 776 33.50 36.86 13.00
N GLU A 777 34.08 36.81 14.20
CA GLU A 777 34.04 35.64 15.09
C GLU A 777 32.94 35.86 16.13
#